data_AF-Q5M868-F1
#
_entry.id   AF-Q5M868-F1
#
_cell.length_a   1.000
_cell.length_b   1.000
_cell.length_c   1.000
_cell.angle_alpha   90.00
_cell.angle_beta   90.00
_cell.angle_gamma   90.00
#
_symmetry.space_group_name_H-M   'P 1'
#
loop_
_entity.id
_entity.type
_entity.pdbx_description
1 polymer ?
#
loop_
_entity_poly.entity_id
_entity_poly.type
_entity_poly.pdbx_seq_one_letter_code
_entity_poly.pdbx_strand_id
1 'polypeptide(L)'
;MVTCVPASEQIGCAERDSQIYSEDTGGTEAVRVTDCRSPEDSGPQNEPGYCNSEDSGQLMASYEGKARGYQVPPFGWRICLAHEFAEKRKPFQANNVSLSNLVKHFGMGLRYLKWWYRKTQVEKKTPFIDMFNSVPLRQIYGCPLGGIGGGTITRGWRGQFCRWQLNPGMYQHQTVIADQFIVCLRRDGRTVYQQVLSLELPSVLRSWNWGLCGYFAFYHALYPRAWTVYQLPGQNVTLTCRQITPILPHDYQDSSLPVGVFVWDVENEGDETLDVSIMFSMRNGLGGEDDAAGGLWNEPFRLEQDGTTVQGLLLHHPTPPNPYTMAVAARHTADTTVTYTTAFDPDSTGQQVWQDLLQDGQLDSPAGQSTPTQRGEGVAGAVCASSKLLPRGRCCLEFSLAWDMPRIMFGAKGQVHYRRYTRFFGSDGDVAPALSHYALCQYAGWENSISAWQNPVLDDRSLPAWYKSALFNELYFLADGGTVWLEVPEDSLPEELGGSMYQLRPILQDYGRFGYLEGQEYRMYNTYDVHFYASFALVMLWPKLELSLQYDMALATFKEDLTRRRYLMSGVVAPVKRRNVIPHDIGDPDDEPWLRVNAYLIHDTADWKDLNLKFVLQVYRDYYLTGDQGFLKDMWPVCLAVMESEMKFDKDQDGLIENGGYADQTYDGWVTTGPSAYCGGLWLAAVAVMVQMAVLCGAQDVQDKFSSILCRGREAYERLLWNGRYYNYDSSSQPQSRSVMSDQCAGQWFLRACGLGEGDTEVFPTLHVVRALKTIFELNVQAFAGGAMGAVNGMQPHGVPDRSSVQSDEVWVGVVYGLAATMIQEGLTWEGFRTAEGCYRTVWERLGLAFQTPEAYCQQRVFRSLAYMRPLSIWAMQLALQQQQHKKNSSRPAVTQGTAPSQPECGPKRSL
;
A
#
# COMPACT_ATOMS: atom_id res chain seq x y z
N MET A 1 36.35 -7.96 5.14
CA MET A 1 37.59 -7.34 4.61
C MET A 1 37.49 -7.34 3.09
N VAL A 2 37.26 -6.16 2.51
CA VAL A 2 37.93 -5.55 1.35
C VAL A 2 37.24 -4.20 1.20
N THR A 3 38.00 -3.15 1.49
CA THR A 3 37.67 -1.74 1.30
C THR A 3 37.96 -1.35 -0.14
N CYS A 4 36.98 -0.78 -0.85
CA CYS A 4 37.22 0.06 -2.02
C CYS A 4 36.62 1.45 -1.78
N VAL A 5 37.45 2.45 -2.07
CA VAL A 5 37.39 3.89 -1.77
C VAL A 5 36.71 4.63 -2.94
N PRO A 6 36.14 5.85 -2.76
CA PRO A 6 35.11 6.40 -3.64
C PRO A 6 35.65 7.31 -4.75
N ALA A 7 34.93 7.34 -5.88
CA ALA A 7 35.08 8.33 -6.92
C ALA A 7 34.16 9.52 -6.63
N SER A 8 34.74 10.59 -6.11
CA SER A 8 34.21 11.94 -6.16
C SER A 8 34.74 12.63 -7.42
N GLU A 9 33.88 12.94 -8.38
CA GLU A 9 34.16 14.03 -9.32
C GLU A 9 32.95 14.97 -9.36
N GLN A 10 33.24 16.22 -9.01
CA GLN A 10 32.38 17.37 -9.09
C GLN A 10 32.16 17.72 -10.56
N ILE A 11 30.90 17.95 -10.96
CA ILE A 11 30.58 18.76 -12.14
C ILE A 11 29.72 19.92 -11.64
N GLY A 12 30.33 21.10 -11.59
CA GLY A 12 29.67 22.35 -11.25
C GLY A 12 28.76 22.81 -12.39
N CYS A 13 27.51 23.12 -12.06
CA CYS A 13 26.64 23.91 -12.92
C CYS A 13 26.97 25.39 -12.72
N ALA A 14 27.30 26.05 -13.82
CA ALA A 14 27.63 27.47 -13.89
C ALA A 14 26.40 28.33 -13.55
N GLU A 15 26.54 29.16 -12.52
CA GLU A 15 25.71 30.35 -12.31
C GLU A 15 25.94 31.31 -13.48
N ARG A 16 24.87 31.73 -14.16
CA ARG A 16 24.90 32.88 -15.08
C ARG A 16 24.18 34.05 -14.43
N ASP A 17 24.94 35.13 -14.35
CA ASP A 17 24.59 36.42 -13.82
C ASP A 17 23.38 37.09 -14.49
N SER A 18 22.54 37.59 -13.59
CA SER A 18 21.88 38.90 -13.49
C SER A 18 22.04 39.98 -14.58
N GLN A 19 21.01 40.86 -14.58
CA GLN A 19 20.81 42.18 -15.23
C GLN A 19 20.05 42.11 -16.58
N ILE A 20 18.85 42.71 -16.71
CA ILE A 20 18.55 44.16 -16.91
C ILE A 20 17.02 44.34 -16.64
N TYR A 21 16.58 45.07 -15.62
CA TYR A 21 16.13 46.49 -15.60
C TYR A 21 14.82 46.86 -16.35
N SER A 22 13.83 47.27 -15.52
CA SER A 22 12.87 48.39 -15.64
C SER A 22 11.85 48.47 -16.79
N GLU A 23 10.57 48.63 -16.45
CA GLU A 23 9.88 49.94 -16.54
C GLU A 23 8.52 49.96 -15.80
N ASP A 24 8.27 51.11 -15.18
CA ASP A 24 7.09 51.55 -14.45
C ASP A 24 5.86 51.81 -15.33
N THR A 25 4.67 51.73 -14.71
CA THR A 25 3.48 52.61 -14.79
C THR A 25 2.28 51.81 -14.23
N GLY A 26 1.47 52.23 -13.26
CA GLY A 26 1.04 53.55 -12.80
C GLY A 26 -0.41 53.80 -13.24
N GLY A 27 -1.39 53.81 -12.32
CA GLY A 27 -2.80 54.16 -12.60
C GLY A 27 -3.84 53.32 -11.81
N THR A 28 -4.12 53.53 -10.53
CA THR A 28 -5.08 54.48 -9.88
C THR A 28 -6.58 54.34 -10.25
N GLU A 29 -7.34 53.93 -9.23
CA GLU A 29 -8.66 54.43 -8.76
C GLU A 29 -10.00 54.26 -9.53
N ALA A 30 -11.00 53.87 -8.72
CA ALA A 30 -12.38 54.41 -8.62
C ALA A 30 -13.57 53.44 -8.86
N VAL A 31 -14.01 52.87 -7.73
CA VAL A 31 -15.39 52.68 -7.22
C VAL A 31 -16.56 53.20 -8.09
N ARG A 32 -17.58 52.35 -8.35
CA ARG A 32 -19.01 52.65 -8.10
C ARG A 32 -19.94 51.42 -8.21
N VAL A 33 -20.93 51.44 -7.31
CA VAL A 33 -22.02 50.51 -6.99
C VAL A 33 -23.26 50.81 -7.85
N THR A 34 -24.04 49.78 -8.26
CA THR A 34 -25.53 49.76 -8.24
C THR A 34 -26.14 48.40 -8.71
N ASP A 35 -26.97 47.83 -7.83
CA ASP A 35 -28.29 47.20 -7.98
C ASP A 35 -28.60 46.06 -8.99
N CYS A 36 -28.82 44.88 -8.40
CA CYS A 36 -30.03 44.03 -8.42
C CYS A 36 -30.84 43.86 -9.73
N ARG A 37 -30.81 42.62 -10.28
CA ARG A 37 -31.99 41.89 -10.80
C ARG A 37 -31.72 40.37 -10.86
N SER A 38 -32.79 39.63 -10.57
CA SER A 38 -32.92 38.20 -10.24
C SER A 38 -32.61 37.20 -11.38
N PRO A 39 -32.49 35.89 -11.08
CA PRO A 39 -31.67 34.95 -11.84
C PRO A 39 -32.48 34.17 -12.91
N GLU A 40 -31.90 34.03 -14.10
CA GLU A 40 -32.29 33.02 -15.07
C GLU A 40 -31.21 31.94 -15.12
N ASP A 41 -31.67 30.70 -14.95
CA ASP A 41 -30.91 29.45 -15.01
C ASP A 41 -29.99 29.38 -16.23
N SER A 42 -28.68 29.51 -15.99
CA SER A 42 -27.66 29.02 -16.91
C SER A 42 -26.77 28.07 -16.12
N GLY A 43 -26.75 26.82 -16.58
CA GLY A 43 -26.06 25.70 -15.94
C GLY A 43 -24.57 25.94 -15.72
N PRO A 44 -23.90 25.07 -14.95
CA PRO A 44 -22.57 25.33 -14.40
C PRO A 44 -21.57 25.51 -15.54
N GLN A 45 -21.25 26.77 -15.83
CA GLN A 45 -19.98 27.10 -16.46
C GLN A 45 -18.89 26.62 -15.50
N ASN A 46 -18.02 25.75 -16.00
CA ASN A 46 -16.86 25.21 -15.32
C ASN A 46 -16.06 26.33 -14.61
N GLU A 47 -16.38 26.63 -13.36
CA GLU A 47 -15.47 27.39 -12.50
C GLU A 47 -14.25 26.50 -12.25
N PRO A 48 -13.04 26.94 -12.63
CA PRO A 48 -11.85 26.13 -12.53
C PRO A 48 -11.54 25.90 -11.06
N GLY A 49 -11.68 24.65 -10.61
CA GLY A 49 -11.26 24.22 -9.29
C GLY A 49 -9.84 24.71 -9.03
N TYR A 50 -9.69 25.56 -8.02
CA TYR A 50 -8.41 26.01 -7.51
C TYR A 50 -7.56 24.76 -7.22
N CYS A 51 -6.52 24.53 -8.04
CA CYS A 51 -5.39 23.72 -7.60
C CYS A 51 -4.80 24.47 -6.41
N ASN A 52 -4.96 23.96 -5.18
CA ASN A 52 -4.26 24.49 -4.01
C ASN A 52 -2.75 24.30 -4.24
N SER A 53 -2.10 25.33 -4.79
CA SER A 53 -0.64 25.38 -4.95
C SER A 53 0.10 25.25 -3.62
N GLU A 54 -0.57 25.55 -2.49
CA GLU A 54 0.03 25.49 -1.15
C GLU A 54 0.44 24.08 -0.70
N ASP A 55 -0.25 23.01 -1.10
CA ASP A 55 0.08 21.65 -0.61
C ASP A 55 1.20 20.94 -1.39
N SER A 56 1.45 21.32 -2.66
CA SER A 56 2.52 20.73 -3.47
C SER A 56 3.78 21.59 -3.56
N GLY A 57 3.79 22.76 -2.91
CA GLY A 57 4.73 23.86 -3.18
C GLY A 57 6.20 23.45 -3.21
N GLN A 58 6.67 22.61 -2.28
CA GLN A 58 8.08 22.18 -2.25
C GLN A 58 8.43 21.11 -3.29
N LEU A 59 7.53 20.16 -3.57
CA LEU A 59 7.74 19.10 -4.56
C LEU A 59 7.66 19.62 -6.00
N MET A 60 6.94 20.72 -6.20
CA MET A 60 6.75 21.39 -7.49
C MET A 60 7.58 22.68 -7.63
N ALA A 61 8.42 23.04 -6.66
CA ALA A 61 9.19 24.29 -6.66
C ALA A 61 10.08 24.46 -7.89
N SER A 62 10.60 23.36 -8.44
CA SER A 62 11.45 23.34 -9.64
C SER A 62 10.67 23.24 -10.95
N TYR A 63 9.34 23.22 -10.94
CA TYR A 63 8.55 23.09 -12.17
C TYR A 63 8.45 24.44 -12.90
N GLU A 64 8.98 24.50 -14.11
CA GLU A 64 9.01 25.70 -14.97
C GLU A 64 7.98 25.66 -16.11
N GLY A 65 7.31 24.52 -16.27
CA GLY A 65 6.29 24.34 -17.30
C GLY A 65 4.96 25.06 -16.99
N LYS A 66 4.09 25.09 -18.01
CA LYS A 66 2.72 25.63 -17.92
C LYS A 66 1.65 24.57 -18.18
N ALA A 67 2.04 23.41 -18.68
CA ALA A 67 1.15 22.31 -18.97
C ALA A 67 0.45 21.80 -17.71
N ARG A 68 -0.87 21.65 -17.75
CA ARG A 68 -1.65 21.00 -16.68
C ARG A 68 -1.79 19.50 -16.89
N GLY A 69 -1.57 19.05 -18.12
CA GLY A 69 -1.89 17.70 -18.58
C GLY A 69 -3.38 17.46 -18.73
N TYR A 70 -3.71 16.37 -19.41
CA TYR A 70 -5.07 15.95 -19.69
C TYR A 70 -5.62 15.06 -18.56
N GLN A 71 -6.81 15.40 -18.05
CA GLN A 71 -7.53 14.64 -17.00
C GLN A 71 -6.70 14.36 -15.73
N VAL A 72 -5.72 15.20 -15.41
CA VAL A 72 -4.96 15.09 -14.15
C VAL A 72 -5.85 15.54 -12.99
N PRO A 73 -6.08 14.71 -11.96
CA PRO A 73 -6.93 15.11 -10.84
C PRO A 73 -6.29 16.25 -10.02
N PRO A 74 -7.13 17.04 -9.31
CA PRO A 74 -6.64 18.14 -8.47
C PRO A 74 -5.92 17.66 -7.20
N PHE A 75 -6.24 16.45 -6.72
CA PHE A 75 -5.69 15.85 -5.50
C PHE A 75 -4.86 14.62 -5.83
N GLY A 76 -3.78 14.41 -5.06
CA GLY A 76 -2.84 13.31 -5.24
C GLY A 76 -1.43 13.77 -4.87
N TRP A 77 -0.47 12.87 -5.01
CA TRP A 77 0.94 13.18 -4.77
C TRP A 77 1.58 13.70 -6.06
N ARG A 78 1.88 14.99 -6.12
CA ARG A 78 2.44 15.66 -7.31
C ARG A 78 3.89 16.08 -7.09
N ILE A 79 4.75 15.75 -8.05
CA ILE A 79 6.20 15.99 -7.95
C ILE A 79 6.78 16.37 -9.31
N CYS A 80 7.62 17.41 -9.35
CA CYS A 80 8.37 17.78 -10.55
C CYS A 80 9.44 16.71 -10.84
N LEU A 81 9.64 16.33 -12.10
CA LEU A 81 10.64 15.30 -12.45
C LEU A 81 12.08 15.73 -12.08
N ALA A 82 12.35 17.04 -12.04
CA ALA A 82 13.62 17.61 -11.59
C ALA A 82 13.76 17.74 -10.05
N HIS A 83 12.75 17.39 -9.25
CA HIS A 83 12.84 17.48 -7.80
C HIS A 83 13.94 16.57 -7.25
N GLU A 84 14.63 17.03 -6.21
CA GLU A 84 15.61 16.25 -5.45
C GLU A 84 15.30 16.28 -3.95
N PHE A 85 15.09 15.10 -3.37
CA PHE A 85 14.91 14.98 -1.93
C PHE A 85 16.22 15.27 -1.20
N ALA A 86 16.21 16.35 -0.40
CA ALA A 86 17.36 16.80 0.38
C ALA A 86 17.67 15.87 1.57
N GLU A 87 16.65 15.27 2.20
CA GLU A 87 16.85 14.39 3.34
C GLU A 87 17.08 12.94 2.86
N LYS A 88 18.28 12.41 3.16
CA LYS A 88 18.61 11.00 2.96
C LYS A 88 18.62 10.28 4.30
N ARG A 89 18.14 9.03 4.29
CA ARG A 89 18.16 8.15 5.46
C ARG A 89 18.79 6.83 5.11
N LYS A 90 19.32 6.16 6.14
CA LYS A 90 19.91 4.83 6.03
C LYS A 90 19.02 3.79 6.72
N PRO A 91 19.03 2.53 6.27
CA PRO A 91 18.46 1.44 7.04
C PRO A 91 19.04 1.41 8.46
N PHE A 92 18.24 1.00 9.43
CA PHE A 92 18.70 0.77 10.79
C PHE A 92 19.80 -0.30 10.79
N GLN A 93 20.94 0.00 11.41
CA GLN A 93 22.09 -0.89 11.48
C GLN A 93 22.50 -1.14 12.93
N ALA A 94 23.32 -2.17 13.16
CA ALA A 94 23.78 -2.54 14.50
C ALA A 94 24.54 -1.41 15.23
N ASN A 95 25.18 -0.49 14.50
CA ASN A 95 25.86 0.69 15.06
C ASN A 95 24.89 1.77 15.57
N ASN A 96 23.59 1.70 15.23
CA ASN A 96 22.55 2.55 15.79
C ASN A 96 22.04 2.05 17.15
N VAL A 97 22.39 0.82 17.53
CA VAL A 97 22.01 0.23 18.82
C VAL A 97 22.94 0.78 19.90
N SER A 98 22.36 1.22 21.02
CA SER A 98 23.14 1.69 22.18
C SER A 98 24.05 0.59 22.74
N LEU A 99 25.18 0.96 23.35
CA LEU A 99 26.12 -0.01 23.92
C LEU A 99 25.45 -0.95 24.94
N SER A 100 24.54 -0.42 25.76
CA SER A 100 23.76 -1.21 26.71
C SER A 100 22.90 -2.26 26.01
N ASN A 101 22.22 -1.89 24.92
CA ASN A 101 21.39 -2.81 24.15
C ASN A 101 22.24 -3.81 23.35
N LEU A 102 23.42 -3.42 22.86
CA LEU A 102 24.36 -4.34 22.23
C LEU A 102 24.80 -5.46 23.18
N VAL A 103 25.13 -5.13 24.44
CA VAL A 103 25.48 -6.13 25.46
C VAL A 103 24.29 -7.04 25.75
N LYS A 104 23.08 -6.46 25.91
CA LYS A 104 21.83 -7.22 26.13
C LYS A 104 21.53 -8.21 25.00
N HIS A 105 21.80 -7.84 23.75
CA HIS A 105 21.47 -8.63 22.56
C HIS A 105 22.63 -9.46 22.01
N PHE A 106 23.80 -9.46 22.63
CA PHE A 106 24.98 -10.20 22.14
C PHE A 106 24.69 -11.69 21.89
N GLY A 107 23.99 -12.35 22.84
CA GLY A 107 23.60 -13.74 22.70
C GLY A 107 22.65 -14.00 21.52
N MET A 108 21.74 -13.06 21.25
CA MET A 108 20.85 -13.11 20.10
C MET A 108 21.64 -12.94 18.80
N GLY A 109 22.59 -11.99 18.75
CA GLY A 109 23.45 -11.77 17.58
C GLY A 109 24.26 -13.01 17.16
N LEU A 110 24.85 -13.73 18.13
CA LEU A 110 25.57 -14.98 17.83
C LEU A 110 24.64 -16.07 17.27
N ARG A 111 23.43 -16.20 17.82
CA ARG A 111 22.43 -17.16 17.34
C ARG A 111 21.91 -16.79 15.96
N TYR A 112 21.64 -15.51 15.72
CA TYR A 112 21.23 -14.98 14.44
C TYR A 112 22.30 -15.24 13.38
N LEU A 113 23.58 -14.94 13.64
CA LEU A 113 24.67 -15.20 12.70
C LEU A 113 24.76 -16.69 12.33
N LYS A 114 24.64 -17.59 13.31
CA LYS A 114 24.62 -19.04 13.06
C LYS A 114 23.42 -19.46 12.20
N TRP A 115 22.23 -18.94 12.50
CA TRP A 115 21.01 -19.21 11.75
C TRP A 115 21.10 -18.67 10.32
N TRP A 116 21.51 -17.41 10.16
CA TRP A 116 21.72 -16.74 8.88
C TRP A 116 22.71 -17.50 8.02
N TYR A 117 23.88 -17.86 8.55
CA TYR A 117 24.88 -18.65 7.82
C TYR A 117 24.31 -19.98 7.34
N ARG A 118 23.57 -20.69 8.21
CA ARG A 118 22.91 -21.94 7.82
C ARG A 118 21.89 -21.69 6.70
N LYS A 119 21.05 -20.66 6.81
CA LYS A 119 20.05 -20.33 5.78
C LYS A 119 20.68 -19.99 4.44
N THR A 120 21.62 -19.05 4.42
CA THR A 120 22.19 -18.55 3.17
C THR A 120 23.25 -19.49 2.57
N GLN A 121 24.14 -20.05 3.39
CA GLN A 121 25.31 -20.79 2.90
C GLN A 121 25.08 -22.30 2.79
N VAL A 122 24.19 -22.87 3.62
CA VAL A 122 23.90 -24.31 3.63
C VAL A 122 22.60 -24.61 2.90
N GLU A 123 21.51 -23.93 3.27
CA GLU A 123 20.19 -24.16 2.67
C GLU A 123 20.01 -23.41 1.34
N LYS A 124 20.88 -22.44 1.02
CA LYS A 124 20.78 -21.55 -0.15
C LYS A 124 19.43 -20.85 -0.24
N LYS A 125 18.90 -20.50 0.93
CA LYS A 125 17.62 -19.82 1.12
C LYS A 125 17.84 -18.37 1.50
N THR A 126 16.88 -17.53 1.15
CA THR A 126 16.87 -16.13 1.57
C THR A 126 16.33 -16.05 3.00
N PRO A 127 16.97 -15.30 3.92
CA PRO A 127 16.46 -15.12 5.28
C PRO A 127 15.12 -14.36 5.28
N PHE A 128 14.12 -14.79 6.06
CA PHE A 128 12.83 -14.07 6.15
C PHE A 128 12.98 -12.65 6.69
N ILE A 129 14.01 -12.40 7.52
CA ILE A 129 14.52 -11.07 7.88
C ILE A 129 16.03 -11.12 7.68
N ASP A 130 16.58 -10.32 6.76
CA ASP A 130 18.03 -10.20 6.54
C ASP A 130 18.58 -8.90 7.15
N MET A 131 19.11 -9.00 8.37
CA MET A 131 19.72 -7.87 9.10
C MET A 131 21.09 -7.46 8.53
N PHE A 132 21.69 -8.26 7.64
CA PHE A 132 22.98 -7.95 7.02
C PHE A 132 22.82 -7.26 5.67
N ASN A 133 21.74 -7.57 4.94
CA ASN A 133 21.49 -7.05 3.59
C ASN A 133 20.17 -6.28 3.51
N SER A 134 20.05 -5.22 4.32
CA SER A 134 18.88 -4.34 4.28
C SER A 134 18.75 -3.63 2.92
N VAL A 135 17.52 -3.42 2.48
CA VAL A 135 17.22 -2.75 1.21
C VAL A 135 17.57 -1.26 1.34
N PRO A 136 18.45 -0.72 0.49
CA PRO A 136 18.79 0.70 0.55
C PRO A 136 17.61 1.54 0.08
N LEU A 137 17.44 2.72 0.69
CA LEU A 137 16.46 3.71 0.27
C LEU A 137 16.71 4.17 -1.17
N ARG A 138 15.74 3.92 -2.07
CA ARG A 138 15.71 4.44 -3.43
C ARG A 138 14.49 5.35 -3.60
N GLN A 139 14.71 6.66 -3.64
CA GLN A 139 13.63 7.66 -3.71
C GLN A 139 13.09 7.82 -5.14
N ILE A 140 12.77 6.70 -5.80
CA ILE A 140 12.40 6.64 -7.23
C ILE A 140 11.00 6.06 -7.47
N TYR A 141 10.42 5.34 -6.50
CA TYR A 141 9.22 4.54 -6.71
C TYR A 141 7.95 5.39 -6.90
N GLY A 142 7.04 4.88 -7.73
CA GLY A 142 5.71 5.45 -8.00
C GLY A 142 4.65 4.35 -7.97
N CYS A 143 3.51 4.58 -8.62
CA CYS A 143 2.42 3.62 -8.68
C CYS A 143 2.86 2.28 -9.31
N PRO A 144 2.64 1.14 -8.62
CA PRO A 144 2.81 -0.18 -9.20
C PRO A 144 1.72 -0.52 -10.21
N LEU A 145 2.08 -1.32 -11.21
CA LEU A 145 1.20 -1.96 -12.17
C LEU A 145 0.89 -3.38 -11.71
N GLY A 146 -0.29 -3.89 -12.07
CA GLY A 146 -0.76 -5.22 -11.74
C GLY A 146 -1.82 -5.26 -10.65
N GLY A 147 -2.79 -6.17 -10.83
CA GLY A 147 -3.79 -6.50 -9.83
C GLY A 147 -3.21 -7.23 -8.61
N ILE A 148 -4.04 -7.35 -7.58
CA ILE A 148 -3.80 -8.07 -6.35
C ILE A 148 -3.44 -9.53 -6.66
N GLY A 149 -2.30 -10.01 -6.15
CA GLY A 149 -1.84 -11.39 -6.32
C GLY A 149 -1.38 -11.79 -7.72
N GLY A 150 -1.50 -10.88 -8.69
CA GLY A 150 -1.04 -11.05 -10.08
C GLY A 150 0.47 -10.81 -10.25
N GLY A 151 1.21 -10.50 -9.19
CA GLY A 151 2.54 -9.92 -9.29
C GLY A 151 2.48 -8.45 -9.71
N THR A 152 3.58 -7.71 -9.56
CA THR A 152 3.60 -6.28 -9.85
C THR A 152 4.89 -5.81 -10.53
N ILE A 153 4.77 -4.71 -11.27
CA ILE A 153 5.87 -3.99 -11.92
C ILE A 153 5.75 -2.52 -11.53
N THR A 154 6.69 -2.00 -10.75
CA THR A 154 6.62 -0.59 -10.32
C THR A 154 7.11 0.37 -11.41
N ARG A 155 6.34 1.42 -11.71
CA ARG A 155 6.85 2.55 -12.47
C ARG A 155 7.27 3.66 -11.51
N GLY A 156 8.52 4.07 -11.60
CA GLY A 156 9.07 5.18 -10.85
C GLY A 156 8.46 6.51 -11.28
N TRP A 157 8.49 7.51 -10.40
CA TRP A 157 7.91 8.82 -10.68
C TRP A 157 8.67 9.64 -11.75
N ARG A 158 9.88 9.20 -12.15
CA ARG A 158 10.57 9.71 -13.35
C ARG A 158 10.40 8.81 -14.57
N GLY A 159 9.51 7.82 -14.50
CA GLY A 159 9.13 6.96 -15.61
C GLY A 159 9.87 5.64 -15.72
N GLN A 160 10.81 5.33 -14.81
CA GLN A 160 11.58 4.09 -14.83
C GLN A 160 10.71 2.86 -14.56
N PHE A 161 10.88 1.76 -15.29
CA PHE A 161 10.38 0.46 -14.84
C PHE A 161 11.36 -0.13 -13.83
N CYS A 162 10.94 -0.21 -12.58
CA CYS A 162 11.77 -0.56 -11.44
C CYS A 162 10.98 -1.44 -10.46
N ARG A 163 11.65 -2.12 -9.53
CA ARG A 163 11.00 -2.98 -8.52
C ARG A 163 9.93 -3.93 -9.09
N TRP A 164 10.39 -5.14 -9.37
CA TRP A 164 9.60 -6.20 -9.95
C TRP A 164 9.31 -7.26 -8.90
N GLN A 165 8.03 -7.61 -8.75
CA GLN A 165 7.56 -8.69 -7.89
C GLN A 165 6.76 -9.67 -8.75
N LEU A 166 7.46 -10.40 -9.60
CA LEU A 166 6.84 -11.47 -10.40
C LEU A 166 6.88 -12.80 -9.65
N ASN A 167 8.01 -13.15 -9.03
CA ASN A 167 8.11 -14.34 -8.22
C ASN A 167 7.45 -14.13 -6.84
N PRO A 168 6.66 -15.09 -6.32
CA PRO A 168 5.98 -14.96 -5.03
C PRO A 168 6.93 -14.56 -3.91
N GLY A 169 6.67 -13.40 -3.29
CA GLY A 169 7.42 -12.86 -2.17
C GLY A 169 8.90 -12.49 -2.43
N MET A 170 9.34 -12.45 -3.70
CA MET A 170 10.70 -12.09 -4.09
C MET A 170 10.71 -10.82 -4.94
N TYR A 171 11.63 -9.90 -4.65
CA TYR A 171 11.74 -8.61 -5.32
C TYR A 171 13.05 -8.45 -6.08
N GLN A 172 12.95 -7.78 -7.21
CA GLN A 172 14.09 -7.28 -7.97
C GLN A 172 13.99 -5.74 -8.07
N HIS A 173 14.74 -5.03 -7.24
CA HIS A 173 14.62 -3.56 -7.06
C HIS A 173 15.30 -2.73 -8.15
N GLN A 174 16.02 -3.35 -9.09
CA GLN A 174 16.73 -2.64 -10.15
C GLN A 174 15.78 -1.96 -11.14
N THR A 175 16.30 -0.93 -11.80
CA THR A 175 15.67 -0.32 -12.97
C THR A 175 16.08 -1.10 -14.22
N VAL A 176 15.12 -1.44 -15.06
CA VAL A 176 15.38 -2.04 -16.38
C VAL A 176 15.49 -0.90 -17.39
N ILE A 177 16.72 -0.58 -17.81
CA ILE A 177 17.00 0.62 -18.62
C ILE A 177 16.34 0.57 -20.00
N ALA A 178 16.25 -0.62 -20.62
CA ALA A 178 15.66 -0.79 -21.93
C ALA A 178 14.12 -0.62 -21.95
N ASP A 179 13.48 -0.61 -20.79
CA ASP A 179 12.03 -0.47 -20.66
C ASP A 179 11.69 1.02 -20.67
N GLN A 180 11.23 1.53 -21.82
CA GLN A 180 11.08 2.97 -22.04
C GLN A 180 9.88 3.30 -22.92
N PHE A 181 9.38 4.53 -22.74
CA PHE A 181 8.59 5.20 -23.75
C PHE A 181 9.46 6.23 -24.50
N ILE A 182 9.35 6.22 -25.83
CA ILE A 182 10.08 7.13 -26.73
C ILE A 182 9.06 7.82 -27.61
N VAL A 183 9.16 9.14 -27.73
CA VAL A 183 8.32 9.94 -28.64
C VAL A 183 9.09 10.29 -29.90
N CYS A 184 8.43 10.24 -31.05
CA CYS A 184 8.88 10.75 -32.32
C CYS A 184 7.79 11.66 -32.92
N LEU A 185 8.16 12.90 -33.25
CA LEU A 185 7.30 13.88 -33.90
C LEU A 185 7.83 14.15 -35.30
N ARG A 186 6.94 14.13 -36.28
CA ARG A 186 7.27 14.34 -37.69
C ARG A 186 6.41 15.43 -38.30
N ARG A 187 7.00 16.17 -39.23
CA ARG A 187 6.35 17.19 -40.06
C ARG A 187 6.77 16.98 -41.50
N ASP A 188 5.79 16.96 -42.40
CA ASP A 188 6.02 16.78 -43.85
C ASP A 188 6.94 15.58 -44.18
N GLY A 189 6.75 14.46 -43.48
CA GLY A 189 7.56 13.25 -43.67
C GLY A 189 9.00 13.34 -43.18
N ARG A 190 9.33 14.29 -42.29
CA ARG A 190 10.64 14.41 -41.65
C ARG A 190 10.51 14.41 -40.14
N THR A 191 11.33 13.64 -39.45
CA THR A 191 11.42 13.69 -37.98
C THR A 191 12.03 15.01 -37.54
N VAL A 192 11.27 15.75 -36.72
CA VAL A 192 11.68 17.04 -36.14
C VAL A 192 12.10 16.90 -34.68
N TYR A 193 11.63 15.84 -34.01
CA TYR A 193 11.94 15.58 -32.60
C TYR A 193 11.85 14.08 -32.31
N GLN A 194 12.88 13.49 -31.69
CA GLN A 194 12.84 12.12 -31.17
C GLN A 194 13.60 12.05 -29.85
N GLN A 195 12.96 11.54 -28.80
CA GLN A 195 13.47 11.63 -27.44
C GLN A 195 12.98 10.45 -26.57
N VAL A 196 13.89 9.90 -25.77
CA VAL A 196 13.51 8.98 -24.69
C VAL A 196 12.88 9.79 -23.55
N LEU A 197 11.70 9.38 -23.09
CA LEU A 197 10.94 10.07 -22.04
C LEU A 197 11.49 9.78 -20.63
N SER A 198 12.81 9.93 -20.48
CA SER A 198 13.58 9.60 -19.29
C SER A 198 14.67 10.66 -19.04
N LEU A 199 14.92 10.94 -17.76
CA LEU A 199 16.00 11.82 -17.28
C LEU A 199 17.35 11.09 -17.19
N GLU A 200 17.35 9.76 -17.29
CA GLU A 200 18.55 8.94 -17.14
C GLU A 200 19.56 9.21 -18.26
N LEU A 201 20.84 8.92 -17.97
CA LEU A 201 21.94 8.92 -18.94
C LEU A 201 22.70 7.58 -18.85
N PRO A 202 22.13 6.50 -19.41
CA PRO A 202 22.69 5.16 -19.24
C PRO A 202 23.96 4.92 -20.07
N SER A 203 24.70 3.87 -19.69
CA SER A 203 25.90 3.41 -20.41
C SER A 203 25.61 2.46 -21.58
N VAL A 204 24.37 2.00 -21.72
CA VAL A 204 23.85 1.19 -22.83
C VAL A 204 22.84 2.02 -23.62
N LEU A 205 22.46 1.56 -24.81
CA LEU A 205 21.51 2.25 -25.69
C LEU A 205 21.92 3.72 -25.99
N ARG A 206 23.24 3.97 -26.10
CA ARG A 206 23.83 5.32 -26.22
C ARG A 206 23.48 6.05 -27.51
N SER A 207 23.00 5.34 -28.53
CA SER A 207 22.53 5.97 -29.77
C SER A 207 21.17 6.64 -29.61
N TRP A 208 20.46 6.37 -28.51
CA TRP A 208 19.20 7.03 -28.20
C TRP A 208 19.44 8.41 -27.60
N ASN A 209 18.51 9.33 -27.84
CA ASN A 209 18.57 10.66 -27.27
C ASN A 209 17.95 10.65 -25.86
N TRP A 210 18.83 10.60 -24.84
CA TRP A 210 18.50 10.53 -23.41
C TRP A 210 18.50 11.91 -22.73
N GLY A 211 18.33 11.97 -21.40
CA GLY A 211 18.49 13.19 -20.63
C GLY A 211 17.39 14.24 -20.84
N LEU A 212 16.12 13.80 -20.88
CA LEU A 212 14.98 14.73 -20.97
C LEU A 212 15.02 15.74 -19.81
N CYS A 213 14.73 17.01 -20.11
CA CYS A 213 14.68 18.07 -19.10
C CYS A 213 13.50 17.88 -18.12
N GLY A 214 13.80 17.56 -16.86
CA GLY A 214 12.79 17.33 -15.82
C GLY A 214 12.02 18.56 -15.35
N TYR A 215 12.50 19.78 -15.63
CA TYR A 215 11.88 21.04 -15.19
C TYR A 215 10.54 21.32 -15.91
N PHE A 216 10.32 20.70 -17.07
CA PHE A 216 9.11 20.82 -17.88
C PHE A 216 8.21 19.57 -17.82
N ALA A 217 8.43 18.73 -16.81
CA ALA A 217 7.65 17.52 -16.60
C ALA A 217 7.30 17.33 -15.12
N PHE A 218 6.14 16.71 -14.86
CA PHE A 218 5.75 16.32 -13.53
C PHE A 218 5.02 14.98 -13.52
N TYR A 219 5.07 14.32 -12.36
CA TYR A 219 4.37 13.10 -12.05
C TYR A 219 3.27 13.39 -11.04
N HIS A 220 2.14 12.71 -11.17
CA HIS A 220 1.01 12.83 -10.28
C HIS A 220 0.45 11.45 -9.98
N ALA A 221 0.41 11.05 -8.71
CA ALA A 221 -0.12 9.76 -8.30
C ALA A 221 -1.38 9.88 -7.44
N LEU A 222 -2.40 9.13 -7.87
CA LEU A 222 -3.61 8.87 -7.11
C LEU A 222 -3.99 7.42 -7.36
N TYR A 223 -3.37 6.51 -6.61
CA TYR A 223 -3.45 5.07 -6.80
C TYR A 223 -4.92 4.60 -6.83
N PRO A 224 -5.31 3.72 -7.77
CA PRO A 224 -4.47 2.90 -8.66
C PRO A 224 -4.13 3.52 -10.02
N ARG A 225 -4.16 4.85 -10.13
CA ARG A 225 -3.76 5.59 -11.33
C ARG A 225 -2.56 6.48 -11.09
N ALA A 226 -1.87 6.80 -12.17
CA ALA A 226 -0.86 7.85 -12.18
C ALA A 226 -0.87 8.60 -13.51
N TRP A 227 -0.39 9.83 -13.48
CA TRP A 227 -0.21 10.68 -14.65
C TRP A 227 1.25 11.11 -14.73
N THR A 228 1.83 11.06 -15.92
CA THR A 228 3.11 11.74 -16.21
C THR A 228 2.87 12.73 -17.33
N VAL A 229 3.18 14.00 -17.07
CA VAL A 229 2.96 15.10 -18.01
C VAL A 229 4.32 15.61 -18.47
N TYR A 230 4.50 15.70 -19.78
CA TYR A 230 5.72 16.22 -20.43
C TYR A 230 5.34 17.36 -21.36
N GLN A 231 5.80 18.57 -21.06
CA GLN A 231 5.75 19.68 -22.01
C GLN A 231 7.01 19.66 -22.86
N LEU A 232 6.89 19.26 -24.13
CA LEU A 232 8.05 19.05 -25.00
C LEU A 232 8.68 20.41 -25.41
N PRO A 233 9.95 20.69 -25.05
CA PRO A 233 10.57 21.98 -25.30
C PRO A 233 10.57 22.37 -26.79
N GLY A 234 10.01 23.55 -27.10
CA GLY A 234 10.00 24.11 -28.45
C GLY A 234 9.10 23.38 -29.46
N GLN A 235 8.35 22.35 -29.06
CA GLN A 235 7.50 21.58 -29.98
C GLN A 235 6.03 22.02 -29.96
N ASN A 236 5.61 22.82 -28.97
CA ASN A 236 4.18 23.11 -28.71
C ASN A 236 3.35 21.83 -28.59
N VAL A 237 3.92 20.78 -27.99
CA VAL A 237 3.26 19.50 -27.76
C VAL A 237 3.35 19.15 -26.29
N THR A 238 2.22 18.79 -25.72
CA THR A 238 2.11 18.29 -24.35
C THR A 238 1.72 16.80 -24.42
N LEU A 239 2.50 15.94 -23.77
CA LEU A 239 2.19 14.52 -23.61
C LEU A 239 1.65 14.28 -22.21
N THR A 240 0.53 13.57 -22.08
CA THR A 240 0.04 13.05 -20.81
C THR A 240 -0.10 11.55 -20.88
N CYS A 241 0.74 10.83 -20.13
CA CYS A 241 0.60 9.39 -19.95
C CYS A 241 -0.27 9.13 -18.72
N ARG A 242 -1.44 8.53 -18.93
CA ARG A 242 -2.29 7.98 -17.87
C ARG A 242 -1.95 6.51 -17.71
N GLN A 243 -1.46 6.16 -16.52
CA GLN A 243 -1.21 4.80 -16.09
C GLN A 243 -2.39 4.30 -15.29
N ILE A 244 -2.96 3.15 -15.66
CA ILE A 244 -4.13 2.56 -15.01
C ILE A 244 -3.79 1.13 -14.60
N THR A 245 -4.09 0.83 -13.34
CA THR A 245 -3.99 -0.52 -12.77
C THR A 245 -5.38 -0.96 -12.32
N PRO A 246 -5.83 -2.19 -12.62
CA PRO A 246 -7.17 -2.63 -12.27
C PRO A 246 -7.19 -3.00 -10.78
N ILE A 247 -7.45 -2.02 -9.91
CA ILE A 247 -7.66 -2.23 -8.48
C ILE A 247 -8.96 -1.54 -8.11
N LEU A 248 -9.99 -2.34 -7.91
CA LEU A 248 -11.37 -1.91 -7.88
C LEU A 248 -12.02 -2.52 -6.63
N PRO A 249 -12.47 -1.71 -5.66
CA PRO A 249 -13.13 -2.23 -4.47
C PRO A 249 -14.34 -3.09 -4.85
N HIS A 250 -14.49 -4.21 -4.16
CA HIS A 250 -15.54 -5.23 -4.36
C HIS A 250 -15.54 -5.92 -5.73
N ASP A 251 -14.62 -5.58 -6.63
CA ASP A 251 -14.38 -6.32 -7.87
C ASP A 251 -13.27 -7.34 -7.61
N TYR A 252 -13.61 -8.64 -7.74
CA TYR A 252 -12.69 -9.73 -7.47
C TYR A 252 -12.15 -10.41 -8.73
N GLN A 253 -12.57 -9.95 -9.91
CA GLN A 253 -12.08 -10.46 -11.18
C GLN A 253 -10.99 -9.53 -11.70
N ASP A 254 -11.35 -8.27 -11.95
CA ASP A 254 -10.45 -7.29 -12.56
C ASP A 254 -9.32 -6.93 -11.60
N SER A 255 -9.63 -6.87 -10.30
CA SER A 255 -8.60 -6.68 -9.26
C SER A 255 -7.56 -7.79 -9.18
N SER A 256 -7.74 -8.93 -9.86
CA SER A 256 -6.78 -10.03 -9.88
C SER A 256 -5.84 -10.01 -11.10
N LEU A 257 -6.08 -9.12 -12.07
CA LEU A 257 -5.46 -9.22 -13.40
C LEU A 257 -4.02 -8.70 -13.41
N PRO A 258 -3.06 -9.46 -13.96
CA PRO A 258 -1.66 -9.07 -14.06
C PRO A 258 -1.42 -8.13 -15.26
N VAL A 259 -2.09 -6.97 -15.23
CA VAL A 259 -2.08 -6.01 -16.35
C VAL A 259 -1.88 -4.57 -15.89
N GLY A 260 -1.38 -3.75 -16.80
CA GLY A 260 -1.28 -2.31 -16.72
C GLY A 260 -1.62 -1.67 -18.06
N VAL A 261 -2.26 -0.52 -18.04
CA VAL A 261 -2.62 0.24 -19.26
C VAL A 261 -1.93 1.60 -19.22
N PHE A 262 -1.41 2.02 -20.37
CA PHE A 262 -0.82 3.33 -20.57
C PHE A 262 -1.56 4.04 -21.71
N VAL A 263 -2.31 5.08 -21.38
CA VAL A 263 -3.01 5.89 -22.36
C VAL A 263 -2.28 7.20 -22.53
N TRP A 264 -1.81 7.46 -23.74
CA TRP A 264 -1.11 8.68 -24.10
C TRP A 264 -2.05 9.65 -24.78
N ASP A 265 -2.43 10.69 -24.04
CA ASP A 265 -3.10 11.86 -24.58
C ASP A 265 -2.04 12.86 -25.06
N VAL A 266 -2.02 13.11 -26.37
CA VAL A 266 -1.05 14.00 -27.03
C VAL A 266 -1.77 15.25 -27.51
N GLU A 267 -1.43 16.40 -26.96
CA GLU A 267 -2.05 17.70 -27.28
C GLU A 267 -1.12 18.54 -28.15
N ASN A 268 -1.63 19.05 -29.27
CA ASN A 268 -0.92 19.99 -30.14
C ASN A 268 -1.39 21.42 -29.87
N GLU A 269 -0.51 22.20 -29.27
CA GLU A 269 -0.71 23.63 -29.01
C GLU A 269 -0.24 24.51 -30.18
N GLY A 270 0.25 23.90 -31.26
CA GLY A 270 0.66 24.56 -32.49
C GLY A 270 -0.44 24.65 -33.55
N ASP A 271 -0.11 25.33 -34.64
CA ASP A 271 -1.01 25.60 -35.77
C ASP A 271 -0.73 24.71 -37.00
N GLU A 272 0.15 23.72 -36.86
CA GLU A 272 0.54 22.78 -37.92
C GLU A 272 0.22 21.34 -37.52
N THR A 273 -0.13 20.50 -38.49
CA THR A 273 -0.32 19.06 -38.28
C THR A 273 1.03 18.38 -38.05
N LEU A 274 1.07 17.44 -37.11
CA LEU A 274 2.22 16.56 -36.86
C LEU A 274 1.79 15.10 -37.04
N ASP A 275 2.71 14.24 -37.41
CA ASP A 275 2.56 12.80 -37.16
C ASP A 275 3.27 12.50 -35.84
N VAL A 276 2.58 11.84 -34.90
CA VAL A 276 3.14 11.43 -33.62
C VAL A 276 3.25 9.92 -33.55
N SER A 277 4.40 9.46 -33.09
CA SER A 277 4.65 8.06 -32.79
C SER A 277 5.15 7.94 -31.35
N ILE A 278 4.61 6.98 -30.61
CA ILE A 278 5.09 6.60 -29.29
C ILE A 278 5.52 5.13 -29.37
N MET A 279 6.78 4.87 -29.03
CA MET A 279 7.33 3.53 -28.94
C MET A 279 7.43 3.12 -27.47
N PHE A 280 6.94 1.92 -27.15
CA PHE A 280 7.11 1.25 -25.88
C PHE A 280 8.08 0.08 -26.08
N SER A 281 9.30 0.22 -25.56
CA SER A 281 10.32 -0.83 -25.57
C SER A 281 10.33 -1.58 -24.25
N MET A 282 10.60 -2.89 -24.28
CA MET A 282 10.80 -3.71 -23.09
C MET A 282 11.83 -4.82 -23.32
N ARG A 283 12.66 -5.08 -22.31
CA ARG A 283 13.52 -6.25 -22.22
C ARG A 283 12.69 -7.49 -21.91
N ASN A 284 13.01 -8.61 -22.55
CA ASN A 284 12.54 -9.92 -22.11
C ASN A 284 13.40 -10.35 -20.93
N GLY A 285 12.88 -10.14 -19.71
CA GLY A 285 13.62 -10.34 -18.47
C GLY A 285 14.13 -9.04 -17.85
N LEU A 286 14.99 -9.16 -16.84
CA LEU A 286 15.32 -8.06 -15.92
C LEU A 286 16.80 -7.65 -15.91
N GLY A 287 17.62 -8.23 -16.78
CA GLY A 287 19.07 -8.03 -16.86
C GLY A 287 19.88 -8.78 -15.81
N GLY A 288 19.26 -9.73 -15.11
CA GLY A 288 19.84 -10.47 -13.99
C GLY A 288 20.28 -11.90 -14.32
N GLU A 289 20.56 -12.70 -13.28
CA GLU A 289 20.95 -14.11 -13.40
C GLU A 289 19.87 -14.96 -14.08
N ASP A 290 18.59 -14.62 -13.88
CA ASP A 290 17.44 -15.33 -14.48
C ASP A 290 17.42 -15.25 -16.02
N ASP A 291 17.99 -14.19 -16.59
CA ASP A 291 18.11 -14.02 -18.05
C ASP A 291 19.32 -14.78 -18.61
N ALA A 292 20.35 -15.00 -17.77
CA ALA A 292 21.66 -15.45 -18.21
C ALA A 292 21.67 -16.89 -18.73
N ALA A 293 20.62 -17.68 -18.42
CA ALA A 293 20.48 -19.05 -18.93
C ALA A 293 20.28 -19.11 -20.45
N GLY A 294 19.81 -18.02 -21.07
CA GLY A 294 19.42 -18.00 -22.49
C GLY A 294 18.08 -18.69 -22.74
N GLY A 295 17.71 -18.81 -24.01
CA GLY A 295 16.43 -19.42 -24.44
C GLY A 295 15.24 -18.47 -24.37
N LEU A 296 15.47 -17.17 -24.15
CA LEU A 296 14.44 -16.13 -24.19
C LEU A 296 14.16 -15.76 -25.65
N TRP A 297 12.90 -15.56 -26.01
CA TRP A 297 12.53 -15.19 -27.38
C TRP A 297 11.23 -14.40 -27.40
N ASN A 298 11.04 -13.63 -28.47
CA ASN A 298 9.88 -12.78 -28.65
C ASN A 298 9.16 -13.10 -29.95
N GLU A 299 7.85 -12.94 -30.01
CA GLU A 299 7.07 -13.05 -31.25
C GLU A 299 6.00 -11.99 -31.38
N PRO A 300 5.63 -11.60 -32.61
CA PRO A 300 4.52 -10.71 -32.81
C PRO A 300 3.19 -11.44 -32.69
N PHE A 301 2.19 -10.75 -32.15
CA PHE A 301 0.81 -11.23 -32.14
C PHE A 301 -0.16 -10.15 -32.63
N ARG A 302 -1.29 -10.60 -33.15
CA ARG A 302 -2.45 -9.75 -33.47
C ARG A 302 -3.71 -10.49 -33.05
N LEU A 303 -4.49 -9.89 -32.16
CA LEU A 303 -5.76 -10.41 -31.69
C LEU A 303 -6.88 -9.45 -32.07
N GLU A 304 -7.83 -9.93 -32.86
CA GLU A 304 -9.02 -9.18 -33.25
C GLU A 304 -10.25 -9.89 -32.68
N GLN A 305 -10.94 -9.20 -31.77
CA GLN A 305 -12.11 -9.72 -31.08
C GLN A 305 -13.06 -8.56 -30.76
N ASP A 306 -14.36 -8.79 -30.94
CA ASP A 306 -15.44 -7.84 -30.65
C ASP A 306 -15.23 -6.45 -31.31
N GLY A 307 -14.71 -6.45 -32.54
CA GLY A 307 -14.43 -5.23 -33.30
C GLY A 307 -13.22 -4.42 -32.81
N THR A 308 -12.50 -4.90 -31.80
CA THR A 308 -11.27 -4.28 -31.31
C THR A 308 -10.05 -5.11 -31.72
N THR A 309 -9.06 -4.45 -32.31
CA THR A 309 -7.78 -5.08 -32.68
C THR A 309 -6.68 -4.62 -31.73
N VAL A 310 -5.96 -5.58 -31.17
CA VAL A 310 -4.74 -5.37 -30.39
C VAL A 310 -3.58 -6.07 -31.08
N GLN A 311 -2.46 -5.38 -31.17
CA GLN A 311 -1.26 -5.87 -31.85
C GLN A 311 -0.02 -5.53 -31.02
N GLY A 312 0.95 -6.44 -30.99
CA GLY A 312 2.13 -6.26 -30.15
C GLY A 312 3.09 -7.43 -30.20
N LEU A 313 3.84 -7.60 -29.11
CA LEU A 313 4.84 -8.63 -28.92
C LEU A 313 4.53 -9.46 -27.68
N LEU A 314 4.79 -10.77 -27.79
CA LEU A 314 4.93 -11.69 -26.68
C LEU A 314 6.41 -11.86 -26.38
N LEU A 315 6.78 -11.77 -25.10
CA LEU A 315 8.13 -11.91 -24.57
C LEU A 315 8.11 -13.17 -23.70
N HIS A 316 8.59 -14.29 -24.25
CA HIS A 316 8.57 -15.58 -23.58
C HIS A 316 9.80 -15.75 -22.69
N HIS A 317 9.57 -15.97 -21.40
CA HIS A 317 10.60 -16.20 -20.40
C HIS A 317 10.42 -17.61 -19.80
N PRO A 318 10.93 -18.66 -20.45
CA PRO A 318 10.66 -20.06 -20.11
C PRO A 318 11.52 -20.57 -18.92
N THR A 319 11.86 -19.71 -17.95
CA THR A 319 12.76 -20.07 -16.85
C THR A 319 12.00 -20.74 -15.70
N PRO A 320 12.36 -21.99 -15.31
CA PRO A 320 11.77 -22.65 -14.16
C PRO A 320 12.14 -21.96 -12.83
N PRO A 321 11.33 -22.10 -11.76
CA PRO A 321 10.11 -22.92 -11.67
C PRO A 321 8.85 -22.26 -12.24
N ASN A 322 8.88 -20.94 -12.44
CA ASN A 322 7.73 -20.08 -12.72
C ASN A 322 7.92 -19.39 -14.08
N PRO A 323 7.76 -20.11 -15.21
CA PRO A 323 7.84 -19.50 -16.52
C PRO A 323 6.71 -18.48 -16.71
N TYR A 324 6.96 -17.46 -17.53
CA TYR A 324 5.96 -16.45 -17.83
C TYR A 324 6.09 -15.91 -19.26
N THR A 325 4.99 -15.34 -19.76
CA THR A 325 4.95 -14.63 -21.04
C THR A 325 4.43 -13.23 -20.80
N MET A 326 5.18 -12.20 -21.20
CA MET A 326 4.69 -10.81 -21.17
C MET A 326 4.13 -10.41 -22.53
N ALA A 327 3.02 -9.69 -22.56
CA ALA A 327 2.50 -9.05 -23.76
C ALA A 327 2.68 -7.53 -23.65
N VAL A 328 3.46 -6.98 -24.58
CA VAL A 328 3.57 -5.53 -24.81
C VAL A 328 2.75 -5.24 -26.04
N ALA A 329 1.71 -4.42 -25.93
CA ALA A 329 0.78 -4.24 -27.03
C ALA A 329 0.22 -2.82 -27.13
N ALA A 330 -0.33 -2.51 -28.29
CA ALA A 330 -1.06 -1.29 -28.55
C ALA A 330 -2.38 -1.59 -29.27
N ARG A 331 -3.36 -0.70 -29.11
CA ARG A 331 -4.61 -0.77 -29.87
C ARG A 331 -4.38 -0.29 -31.30
N HIS A 332 -4.80 -1.10 -32.27
CA HIS A 332 -4.88 -0.71 -33.67
C HIS A 332 -6.30 -0.18 -33.98
N THR A 333 -6.40 0.98 -34.62
CA THR A 333 -7.67 1.61 -35.02
C THR A 333 -7.57 2.15 -36.44
N ALA A 334 -8.64 2.74 -36.97
CA ALA A 334 -8.60 3.39 -38.28
C ALA A 334 -7.61 4.58 -38.34
N ASP A 335 -7.38 5.24 -37.20
CA ASP A 335 -6.52 6.43 -37.08
C ASP A 335 -5.17 6.12 -36.41
N THR A 336 -4.95 4.88 -35.97
CA THR A 336 -3.76 4.46 -35.23
C THR A 336 -3.11 3.25 -35.89
N THR A 337 -1.89 3.43 -36.39
CA THR A 337 -1.07 2.34 -36.94
C THR A 337 -0.16 1.78 -35.86
N VAL A 338 -0.07 0.45 -35.78
CA VAL A 338 0.79 -0.26 -34.82
C VAL A 338 1.87 -1.04 -35.56
N THR A 339 3.13 -0.74 -35.25
CA THR A 339 4.32 -1.42 -35.77
C THR A 339 5.18 -1.96 -34.62
N TYR A 340 6.14 -2.83 -34.90
CA TYR A 340 6.97 -3.44 -33.87
C TYR A 340 8.35 -3.86 -34.36
N THR A 341 9.25 -4.17 -33.42
CA THR A 341 10.47 -4.93 -33.67
C THR A 341 10.59 -6.04 -32.65
N THR A 342 10.80 -7.28 -33.11
CA THR A 342 10.80 -8.45 -32.24
C THR A 342 12.08 -8.59 -31.43
N ALA A 343 13.21 -8.06 -31.93
CA ALA A 343 14.49 -8.19 -31.27
C ALA A 343 15.44 -7.02 -31.54
N PHE A 344 16.01 -6.50 -30.47
CA PHE A 344 17.27 -5.76 -30.46
C PHE A 344 18.04 -6.10 -29.18
N ASP A 345 19.35 -5.86 -29.20
CA ASP A 345 20.21 -6.08 -28.03
C ASP A 345 20.08 -4.88 -27.06
N PRO A 346 19.48 -5.07 -25.86
CA PRO A 346 19.32 -4.02 -24.86
C PRO A 346 20.64 -3.57 -24.22
N ASP A 347 21.71 -4.35 -24.36
CA ASP A 347 23.03 -4.09 -23.77
C ASP A 347 24.00 -3.44 -24.78
N SER A 348 23.56 -3.27 -26.03
CA SER A 348 24.29 -2.63 -27.14
C SER A 348 24.00 -1.12 -27.26
N THR A 349 24.34 -0.51 -28.40
CA THR A 349 24.13 0.92 -28.67
C THR A 349 22.68 1.29 -28.96
N GLY A 350 21.83 0.31 -29.32
CA GLY A 350 20.44 0.54 -29.71
C GLY A 350 20.26 1.29 -31.04
N GLN A 351 21.32 1.39 -31.86
CA GLN A 351 21.31 2.23 -33.07
C GLN A 351 20.26 1.81 -34.10
N GLN A 352 20.09 0.50 -34.35
CA GLN A 352 19.21 0.01 -35.40
C GLN A 352 17.76 0.42 -35.14
N VAL A 353 17.21 0.05 -33.97
CA VAL A 353 15.83 0.41 -33.57
C VAL A 353 15.63 1.93 -33.49
N TRP A 354 16.66 2.69 -33.09
CA TRP A 354 16.57 4.14 -33.05
C TRP A 354 16.47 4.78 -34.43
N GLN A 355 17.28 4.30 -35.38
CA GLN A 355 17.31 4.81 -36.75
C GLN A 355 16.08 4.38 -37.56
N ASP A 356 15.58 3.17 -37.33
CA ASP A 356 14.32 2.67 -37.87
C ASP A 356 13.18 3.67 -37.56
N LEU A 357 12.94 3.93 -36.26
CA LEU A 357 11.94 4.93 -35.83
C LEU A 357 12.22 6.35 -36.36
N LEU A 358 13.50 6.75 -36.42
CA LEU A 358 13.88 8.09 -36.88
C LEU A 358 13.57 8.31 -38.36
N GLN A 359 13.66 7.26 -39.18
CA GLN A 359 13.54 7.34 -40.63
C GLN A 359 12.12 7.72 -41.06
N ASP A 360 11.12 6.99 -40.57
CA ASP A 360 9.73 7.14 -41.01
C ASP A 360 8.68 7.26 -39.88
N GLY A 361 9.10 7.17 -38.62
CA GLY A 361 8.22 7.19 -37.45
C GLY A 361 7.60 5.83 -37.14
N GLN A 362 8.01 4.76 -37.81
CA GLN A 362 7.48 3.42 -37.65
C GLN A 362 8.60 2.43 -37.29
N LEU A 363 8.26 1.16 -37.18
CA LEU A 363 9.22 0.08 -36.95
C LEU A 363 9.00 -0.96 -38.04
N ASP A 364 10.06 -1.64 -38.49
CA ASP A 364 10.05 -2.53 -39.65
C ASP A 364 8.99 -3.65 -39.61
N SER A 365 8.52 -4.06 -38.42
CA SER A 365 7.50 -5.10 -38.24
C SER A 365 7.86 -6.44 -38.92
N PRO A 366 9.02 -7.04 -38.59
CA PRO A 366 9.48 -8.26 -39.22
C PRO A 366 8.51 -9.42 -39.01
N ALA A 367 8.34 -10.26 -40.04
CA ALA A 367 7.50 -11.45 -39.93
C ALA A 367 8.15 -12.52 -39.04
N GLY A 368 7.39 -13.04 -38.08
CA GLY A 368 7.78 -14.20 -37.26
C GLY A 368 8.57 -13.86 -35.99
N GLN A 369 8.95 -14.91 -35.27
CA GLN A 369 9.61 -14.83 -33.96
C GLN A 369 11.10 -14.47 -34.05
N SER A 370 11.66 -13.93 -32.96
CA SER A 370 13.09 -13.72 -32.81
C SER A 370 13.85 -15.05 -32.70
N THR A 371 15.17 -15.00 -32.93
CA THR A 371 16.03 -16.12 -32.54
C THR A 371 16.09 -16.18 -31.01
N PRO A 372 15.99 -17.38 -30.39
CA PRO A 372 16.20 -17.52 -28.96
C PRO A 372 17.60 -17.06 -28.53
N THR A 373 17.70 -16.38 -27.39
CA THR A 373 18.97 -15.87 -26.87
C THR A 373 19.95 -16.99 -26.55
N GLN A 374 21.24 -16.76 -26.78
CA GLN A 374 22.28 -17.62 -26.22
C GLN A 374 22.53 -17.26 -24.75
N ARG A 375 23.30 -18.11 -24.07
CA ARG A 375 23.67 -17.89 -22.68
C ARG A 375 24.39 -16.54 -22.52
N GLY A 376 23.87 -15.67 -21.66
CA GLY A 376 24.42 -14.35 -21.37
C GLY A 376 24.03 -13.25 -22.36
N GLU A 377 23.25 -13.56 -23.40
CA GLU A 377 22.69 -12.55 -24.31
C GLU A 377 21.33 -12.05 -23.80
N GLY A 378 21.13 -10.73 -23.85
CA GLY A 378 19.82 -10.11 -23.64
C GLY A 378 19.05 -9.93 -24.94
N VAL A 379 17.71 -9.90 -24.86
CA VAL A 379 16.86 -9.50 -25.98
C VAL A 379 15.78 -8.55 -25.48
N ALA A 380 15.46 -7.55 -26.28
CA ALA A 380 14.36 -6.63 -26.06
C ALA A 380 13.51 -6.51 -27.33
N GLY A 381 12.23 -6.21 -27.14
CA GLY A 381 11.30 -5.90 -28.22
C GLY A 381 10.72 -4.50 -28.04
N ALA A 382 10.11 -3.95 -29.09
CA ALA A 382 9.38 -2.69 -28.98
C ALA A 382 8.12 -2.68 -29.85
N VAL A 383 7.09 -1.99 -29.36
CA VAL A 383 5.84 -1.73 -30.06
C VAL A 383 5.67 -0.23 -30.21
N CYS A 384 5.36 0.23 -31.42
CA CYS A 384 5.14 1.63 -31.74
C CYS A 384 3.69 1.84 -32.18
N ALA A 385 3.01 2.81 -31.58
CA ALA A 385 1.71 3.28 -32.04
C ALA A 385 1.86 4.69 -32.60
N SER A 386 1.25 4.95 -33.75
CA SER A 386 1.37 6.23 -34.45
C SER A 386 0.02 6.75 -34.93
N SER A 387 -0.18 8.07 -34.88
CA SER A 387 -1.41 8.73 -35.33
C SER A 387 -1.13 10.14 -35.85
N LYS A 388 -2.10 10.70 -36.59
CA LYS A 388 -2.07 12.09 -37.03
C LYS A 388 -2.55 13.01 -35.92
N LEU A 389 -1.76 14.04 -35.62
CA LEU A 389 -2.04 15.03 -34.61
C LEU A 389 -2.35 16.38 -35.28
N LEU A 390 -3.63 16.71 -35.37
CA LEU A 390 -4.12 17.92 -36.02
C LEU A 390 -3.72 19.21 -35.28
N PRO A 391 -3.69 20.38 -35.96
CA PRO A 391 -3.48 21.68 -35.32
C PRO A 391 -4.51 21.92 -34.22
N ARG A 392 -4.09 22.45 -33.07
CA ARG A 392 -4.98 22.70 -31.91
C ARG A 392 -5.80 21.46 -31.50
N GLY A 393 -5.34 20.28 -31.88
CA GLY A 393 -6.03 19.01 -31.72
C GLY A 393 -5.39 18.13 -30.66
N ARG A 394 -6.00 16.95 -30.48
CA ARG A 394 -5.51 15.90 -29.59
C ARG A 394 -5.70 14.55 -30.26
N CYS A 395 -4.77 13.63 -30.04
CA CYS A 395 -4.94 12.21 -30.34
C CYS A 395 -4.66 11.36 -29.10
N CYS A 396 -5.07 10.09 -29.16
CA CYS A 396 -4.93 9.13 -28.08
C CYS A 396 -4.23 7.87 -28.59
N LEU A 397 -3.19 7.41 -27.90
CA LEU A 397 -2.48 6.16 -28.19
C LEU A 397 -2.53 5.25 -26.95
N GLU A 398 -3.05 4.04 -27.11
CA GLU A 398 -3.37 3.16 -25.98
C GLU A 398 -2.47 1.92 -26.01
N PHE A 399 -1.70 1.72 -24.95
CA PHE A 399 -0.82 0.57 -24.76
C PHE A 399 -1.25 -0.26 -23.56
N SER A 400 -0.97 -1.55 -23.62
CA SER A 400 -1.08 -2.46 -22.48
C SER A 400 0.22 -3.19 -22.23
N LEU A 401 0.44 -3.50 -20.96
CA LEU A 401 1.41 -4.44 -20.49
C LEU A 401 0.68 -5.53 -19.70
N ALA A 402 0.75 -6.77 -20.15
CA ALA A 402 0.22 -7.93 -19.42
C ALA A 402 1.32 -8.95 -19.18
N TRP A 403 1.25 -9.71 -18.10
CA TRP A 403 2.16 -10.84 -17.85
C TRP A 403 1.41 -12.06 -17.37
N ASP A 404 1.50 -13.13 -18.15
CA ASP A 404 0.89 -14.41 -17.83
C ASP A 404 1.92 -15.28 -17.11
N MET A 405 1.75 -15.42 -15.80
CA MET A 405 2.52 -16.31 -14.93
C MET A 405 1.51 -17.14 -14.10
N PRO A 406 0.78 -18.06 -14.73
CA PRO A 406 -0.40 -18.66 -14.12
C PRO A 406 0.00 -19.65 -13.03
N ARG A 407 1.04 -20.43 -13.30
CA ARG A 407 1.55 -21.50 -12.46
C ARG A 407 2.74 -20.99 -11.65
N ILE A 408 2.65 -21.08 -10.34
CA ILE A 408 3.72 -20.66 -9.41
C ILE A 408 4.07 -21.76 -8.41
N MET A 409 5.32 -21.76 -7.97
CA MET A 409 5.82 -22.53 -6.84
C MET A 409 6.57 -21.58 -5.89
N PHE A 410 6.40 -21.80 -4.58
CA PHE A 410 7.20 -21.15 -3.54
C PHE A 410 8.62 -21.72 -3.49
N GLY A 411 9.51 -21.13 -2.69
CA GLY A 411 10.94 -21.46 -2.71
C GLY A 411 11.28 -22.90 -2.31
N ALA A 412 10.46 -23.55 -1.47
CA ALA A 412 10.63 -24.98 -1.17
C ALA A 412 10.24 -25.90 -2.33
N LYS A 413 9.53 -25.40 -3.35
CA LYS A 413 9.06 -26.16 -4.52
C LYS A 413 8.29 -27.42 -4.11
N GLY A 414 7.53 -27.35 -3.01
CA GLY A 414 6.79 -28.47 -2.45
C GLY A 414 5.48 -28.73 -3.17
N GLN A 415 4.79 -27.68 -3.60
CA GLN A 415 3.53 -27.77 -4.33
C GLN A 415 3.38 -26.70 -5.42
N VAL A 416 2.53 -27.02 -6.40
CA VAL A 416 2.14 -26.11 -7.48
C VAL A 416 0.87 -25.37 -7.07
N HIS A 417 0.87 -24.06 -7.27
CA HIS A 417 -0.30 -23.21 -7.12
C HIS A 417 -0.62 -22.49 -8.43
N TYR A 418 -1.86 -22.02 -8.54
CA TYR A 418 -2.31 -21.18 -9.63
C TYR A 418 -2.76 -19.83 -9.11
N ARG A 419 -2.43 -18.76 -9.83
CA ARG A 419 -2.87 -17.41 -9.50
C ARG A 419 -4.37 -17.25 -9.76
N ARG A 420 -5.01 -16.35 -9.02
CA ARG A 420 -6.46 -16.19 -9.05
C ARG A 420 -7.02 -15.89 -10.45
N TYR A 421 -6.34 -15.06 -11.24
CA TYR A 421 -6.85 -14.69 -12.56
C TYR A 421 -7.03 -15.90 -13.50
N THR A 422 -6.36 -17.03 -13.23
CA THR A 422 -6.52 -18.26 -14.04
C THR A 422 -7.93 -18.82 -13.99
N ARG A 423 -8.72 -18.46 -12.97
CA ARG A 423 -10.15 -18.80 -12.91
C ARG A 423 -10.93 -18.22 -14.11
N PHE A 424 -10.51 -17.06 -14.60
CA PHE A 424 -11.23 -16.31 -15.63
C PHE A 424 -10.62 -16.47 -17.03
N PHE A 425 -9.30 -16.70 -17.10
CA PHE A 425 -8.58 -16.79 -18.37
C PHE A 425 -8.03 -18.18 -18.69
N GLY A 426 -7.97 -19.10 -17.72
CA GLY A 426 -7.29 -20.39 -17.88
C GLY A 426 -5.86 -20.38 -17.32
N SER A 427 -5.21 -21.54 -17.34
CA SER A 427 -3.92 -21.78 -16.67
C SER A 427 -2.81 -22.26 -17.61
N ASP A 428 -3.01 -22.18 -18.92
CA ASP A 428 -2.16 -22.82 -19.93
C ASP A 428 -0.86 -22.04 -20.23
N GLY A 429 -0.79 -20.76 -19.86
CA GLY A 429 0.41 -19.92 -20.04
C GLY A 429 0.50 -19.20 -21.40
N ASP A 430 -0.61 -19.15 -22.14
CA ASP A 430 -0.76 -18.54 -23.47
C ASP A 430 -1.79 -17.40 -23.51
N VAL A 431 -2.25 -16.90 -22.37
CA VAL A 431 -3.38 -15.95 -22.29
C VAL A 431 -2.95 -14.48 -22.28
N ALA A 432 -1.65 -14.18 -22.36
CA ALA A 432 -1.12 -12.82 -22.40
C ALA A 432 -1.73 -11.92 -23.52
N PRO A 433 -1.99 -12.42 -24.76
CA PRO A 433 -2.76 -11.68 -25.76
C PRO A 433 -4.17 -11.32 -25.31
N ALA A 434 -4.89 -12.27 -24.70
CA ALA A 434 -6.27 -12.09 -24.25
C ALA A 434 -6.35 -11.12 -23.08
N LEU A 435 -5.40 -11.17 -22.15
CA LEU A 435 -5.27 -10.21 -21.05
C LEU A 435 -5.04 -8.78 -21.57
N SER A 436 -4.17 -8.62 -22.58
CA SER A 436 -3.91 -7.32 -23.21
C SER A 436 -5.14 -6.77 -23.92
N HIS A 437 -5.83 -7.61 -24.71
CA HIS A 437 -7.09 -7.24 -25.37
C HIS A 437 -8.16 -6.84 -24.37
N TYR A 438 -8.34 -7.64 -23.32
CA TYR A 438 -9.29 -7.36 -22.25
C TYR A 438 -8.98 -6.03 -21.54
N ALA A 439 -7.73 -5.79 -21.16
CA ALA A 439 -7.32 -4.57 -20.48
C ALA A 439 -7.57 -3.32 -21.33
N LEU A 440 -7.23 -3.36 -22.62
CA LEU A 440 -7.52 -2.25 -23.53
C LEU A 440 -9.03 -2.04 -23.67
N CYS A 441 -9.84 -3.10 -23.72
CA CYS A 441 -11.29 -2.98 -23.80
C CYS A 441 -11.95 -2.43 -22.52
N GLN A 442 -11.42 -2.75 -21.33
CA GLN A 442 -12.08 -2.45 -20.05
C GLN A 442 -11.55 -1.21 -19.31
N TYR A 443 -10.34 -0.71 -19.61
CA TYR A 443 -9.73 0.33 -18.77
C TYR A 443 -10.56 1.59 -18.59
N ALA A 444 -11.32 2.01 -19.61
CA ALA A 444 -12.18 3.20 -19.51
C ALA A 444 -13.31 2.98 -18.48
N GLY A 445 -13.83 1.75 -18.39
CA GLY A 445 -14.75 1.34 -17.34
C GLY A 445 -14.08 1.37 -15.97
N TRP A 446 -12.84 0.88 -15.86
CA TRP A 446 -12.06 0.93 -14.62
C TRP A 446 -11.87 2.37 -14.13
N GLU A 447 -11.49 3.31 -15.01
CA GLU A 447 -11.30 4.71 -14.65
C GLU A 447 -12.57 5.36 -14.12
N ASN A 448 -13.73 5.04 -14.71
CA ASN A 448 -15.03 5.52 -14.25
C ASN A 448 -15.35 4.98 -12.85
N SER A 449 -15.16 3.67 -12.64
CA SER A 449 -15.38 3.02 -11.34
C SER A 449 -14.43 3.54 -10.26
N ILE A 450 -13.14 3.72 -10.58
CA ILE A 450 -12.14 4.31 -9.67
C ILE A 450 -12.55 5.73 -9.31
N SER A 451 -12.95 6.55 -10.28
CA SER A 451 -13.37 7.93 -10.02
C SER A 451 -14.64 7.96 -9.17
N ALA A 452 -15.64 7.11 -9.46
CA ALA A 452 -16.85 7.01 -8.65
C ALA A 452 -16.56 6.59 -7.20
N TRP A 453 -15.58 5.71 -6.99
CA TRP A 453 -15.12 5.31 -5.65
C TRP A 453 -14.38 6.43 -4.92
N GLN A 454 -13.50 7.16 -5.61
CA GLN A 454 -12.65 8.17 -4.99
C GLN A 454 -13.38 9.50 -4.74
N ASN A 455 -14.23 9.94 -5.66
CA ASN A 455 -14.87 11.26 -5.65
C ASN A 455 -15.59 11.63 -4.35
N PRO A 456 -16.34 10.72 -3.67
CA PRO A 456 -16.96 11.05 -2.38
C PRO A 456 -15.96 11.58 -1.32
N VAL A 457 -14.72 11.08 -1.33
CA VAL A 457 -13.65 11.56 -0.45
C VAL A 457 -12.95 12.77 -1.05
N LEU A 458 -12.68 12.75 -2.36
CA LEU A 458 -11.97 13.84 -3.04
C LEU A 458 -12.75 15.16 -3.03
N ASP A 459 -14.07 15.09 -3.16
CA ASP A 459 -14.95 16.27 -3.23
C ASP A 459 -15.32 16.80 -1.84
N ASP A 460 -15.05 16.05 -0.77
CA ASP A 460 -15.28 16.51 0.60
C ASP A 460 -14.27 17.62 0.96
N ARG A 461 -14.76 18.85 0.99
CA ARG A 461 -13.96 20.05 1.32
C ARG A 461 -13.52 20.11 2.79
N SER A 462 -14.11 19.31 3.67
CA SER A 462 -13.71 19.22 5.07
C SER A 462 -12.43 18.41 5.28
N LEU A 463 -12.04 17.60 4.29
CA LEU A 463 -10.85 16.75 4.33
C LEU A 463 -9.65 17.45 3.69
N PRO A 464 -8.46 17.43 4.33
CA PRO A 464 -7.26 18.06 3.78
C PRO A 464 -6.70 17.28 2.58
N ALA A 465 -6.00 17.97 1.67
CA ALA A 465 -5.53 17.35 0.42
C ALA A 465 -4.48 16.25 0.67
N TRP A 466 -3.59 16.44 1.66
CA TRP A 466 -2.61 15.43 2.04
C TRP A 466 -3.27 14.11 2.44
N TYR A 467 -4.42 14.16 3.14
CA TYR A 467 -5.15 12.97 3.56
C TYR A 467 -5.77 12.24 2.38
N LYS A 468 -6.39 12.98 1.46
CA LYS A 468 -6.93 12.44 0.20
C LYS A 468 -5.86 11.70 -0.58
N SER A 469 -4.65 12.27 -0.66
CA SER A 469 -3.51 11.60 -1.29
C SER A 469 -3.10 10.34 -0.53
N ALA A 470 -2.88 10.44 0.79
CA ALA A 470 -2.41 9.33 1.61
C ALA A 470 -3.38 8.14 1.60
N LEU A 471 -4.69 8.39 1.76
CA LEU A 471 -5.72 7.35 1.88
C LEU A 471 -5.70 6.38 0.69
N PHE A 472 -5.64 6.93 -0.52
CA PHE A 472 -5.63 6.12 -1.75
C PHE A 472 -4.22 5.64 -2.08
N ASN A 473 -3.18 6.46 -1.92
CA ASN A 473 -1.84 6.07 -2.34
C ASN A 473 -1.23 4.97 -1.47
N GLU A 474 -1.53 4.89 -0.17
CA GLU A 474 -1.04 3.80 0.70
C GLU A 474 -1.63 2.42 0.31
N LEU A 475 -2.72 2.37 -0.47
CA LEU A 475 -3.28 1.11 -0.98
C LEU A 475 -2.39 0.39 -1.98
N TYR A 476 -1.32 1.03 -2.48
CA TYR A 476 -0.35 0.39 -3.36
C TYR A 476 0.16 -0.95 -2.79
N PHE A 477 0.23 -1.05 -1.47
CA PHE A 477 0.71 -2.23 -0.75
C PHE A 477 -0.21 -3.45 -0.95
N LEU A 478 -1.49 -3.28 -1.25
CA LEU A 478 -2.38 -4.42 -1.53
C LEU A 478 -2.07 -5.12 -2.86
N ALA A 479 -1.31 -4.48 -3.75
CA ALA A 479 -0.75 -5.13 -4.94
C ALA A 479 0.74 -5.43 -4.73
N ASP A 480 1.54 -4.40 -4.46
CA ASP A 480 3.01 -4.43 -4.38
C ASP A 480 3.57 -4.80 -2.99
N GLY A 481 2.71 -5.26 -2.08
CA GLY A 481 3.08 -5.85 -0.79
C GLY A 481 3.46 -7.33 -0.89
N GLY A 482 3.86 -7.79 -2.08
CA GLY A 482 4.31 -9.16 -2.32
C GLY A 482 3.15 -10.13 -2.32
N THR A 483 1.99 -9.68 -2.79
CA THR A 483 0.73 -10.38 -2.63
C THR A 483 0.68 -11.65 -3.46
N VAL A 484 0.00 -12.66 -2.92
CA VAL A 484 -0.38 -13.89 -3.60
C VAL A 484 -1.88 -14.08 -3.43
N TRP A 485 -2.55 -14.28 -4.55
CA TRP A 485 -3.96 -14.60 -4.57
C TRP A 485 -4.11 -15.87 -5.39
N LEU A 486 -4.45 -16.96 -4.72
CA LEU A 486 -4.35 -18.30 -5.27
C LEU A 486 -5.73 -18.88 -5.53
N GLU A 487 -5.86 -19.53 -6.68
CA GLU A 487 -7.01 -20.38 -6.96
C GLU A 487 -6.95 -21.64 -6.08
N VAL A 488 -8.10 -22.04 -5.55
CA VAL A 488 -8.25 -23.22 -4.72
C VAL A 488 -9.12 -24.23 -5.48
N PRO A 489 -8.53 -25.29 -6.06
CA PRO A 489 -9.29 -26.33 -6.74
C PRO A 489 -10.29 -27.00 -5.80
N GLU A 490 -11.46 -27.37 -6.30
CA GLU A 490 -12.52 -28.00 -5.50
C GLU A 490 -12.04 -29.26 -4.77
N ASP A 491 -11.23 -30.09 -5.45
CA ASP A 491 -10.67 -31.34 -4.91
C ASP A 491 -9.59 -31.12 -3.83
N SER A 492 -9.08 -29.89 -3.67
CA SER A 492 -7.97 -29.59 -2.74
C SER A 492 -8.39 -29.30 -1.30
N LEU A 493 -9.69 -29.20 -1.03
CA LEU A 493 -10.24 -28.86 0.29
C LEU A 493 -10.63 -30.14 1.06
N PRO A 494 -9.82 -30.63 2.03
CA PRO A 494 -10.19 -31.77 2.87
C PRO A 494 -11.61 -31.65 3.44
N GLU A 495 -12.37 -32.75 3.42
CA GLU A 495 -13.70 -32.82 4.06
C GLU A 495 -13.63 -32.45 5.56
N GLU A 496 -12.52 -32.80 6.22
CA GLU A 496 -12.27 -32.55 7.63
C GLU A 496 -12.04 -31.07 7.98
N LEU A 497 -11.60 -30.23 7.02
CA LEU A 497 -11.37 -28.80 7.26
C LEU A 497 -12.67 -28.05 7.61
N GLY A 498 -13.83 -28.60 7.23
CA GLY A 498 -15.13 -27.94 7.30
C GLY A 498 -16.11 -28.52 8.33
N GLY A 499 -15.68 -29.43 9.21
CA GLY A 499 -16.60 -30.10 10.15
C GLY A 499 -17.42 -29.14 11.03
N SER A 500 -16.94 -27.91 11.25
CA SER A 500 -17.65 -26.85 11.98
C SER A 500 -17.64 -25.47 11.31
N MET A 501 -16.88 -25.27 10.22
CA MET A 501 -16.75 -23.97 9.53
C MET A 501 -17.48 -24.01 8.19
N TYR A 502 -18.76 -23.69 8.19
CA TYR A 502 -19.64 -23.87 7.03
C TYR A 502 -19.36 -22.92 5.88
N GLN A 503 -18.87 -21.70 6.13
CA GLN A 503 -18.56 -20.73 5.08
C GLN A 503 -17.13 -20.87 4.54
N LEU A 504 -16.25 -21.64 5.19
CA LEU A 504 -14.85 -21.81 4.76
C LEU A 504 -14.75 -22.26 3.30
N ARG A 505 -15.44 -23.37 2.96
CA ARG A 505 -15.37 -23.95 1.62
C ARG A 505 -15.95 -22.99 0.56
N PRO A 506 -17.17 -22.43 0.73
CA PRO A 506 -17.68 -21.40 -0.19
C PRO A 506 -16.74 -20.21 -0.36
N ILE A 507 -16.19 -19.65 0.72
CA ILE A 507 -15.27 -18.51 0.64
C ILE A 507 -14.02 -18.84 -0.16
N LEU A 508 -13.37 -19.99 0.10
CA LEU A 508 -12.17 -20.38 -0.62
C LEU A 508 -12.44 -20.74 -2.09
N GLN A 509 -13.57 -21.38 -2.40
CA GLN A 509 -13.96 -21.70 -3.78
C GLN A 509 -14.29 -20.44 -4.58
N ASP A 510 -15.04 -19.52 -3.98
CA ASP A 510 -15.56 -18.34 -4.68
C ASP A 510 -14.59 -17.18 -4.70
N TYR A 511 -13.66 -17.10 -3.75
CA TYR A 511 -12.72 -15.97 -3.62
C TYR A 511 -11.26 -16.38 -3.50
N GLY A 512 -10.93 -17.66 -3.49
CA GLY A 512 -9.54 -18.13 -3.42
C GLY A 512 -8.89 -17.88 -2.06
N ARG A 513 -7.57 -18.10 -2.03
CA ARG A 513 -6.70 -17.99 -0.84
C ARG A 513 -5.80 -16.77 -1.00
N PHE A 514 -5.70 -15.94 0.04
CA PHE A 514 -4.99 -14.66 -0.03
C PHE A 514 -3.86 -14.54 0.98
N GLY A 515 -2.73 -13.97 0.56
CA GLY A 515 -1.66 -13.56 1.45
C GLY A 515 -0.86 -12.38 0.94
N TYR A 516 -0.36 -11.56 1.85
CA TYR A 516 0.63 -10.52 1.55
C TYR A 516 1.80 -10.54 2.54
N LEU A 517 2.94 -9.98 2.17
CA LEU A 517 4.07 -9.93 3.09
C LEU A 517 3.88 -8.86 4.16
N GLU A 518 4.55 -9.03 5.30
CA GLU A 518 4.73 -7.98 6.29
C GLU A 518 5.38 -6.72 5.71
N GLY A 519 6.45 -6.92 4.95
CA GLY A 519 7.05 -5.90 4.12
C GLY A 519 8.06 -6.50 3.14
N GLN A 520 8.71 -5.65 2.36
CA GLN A 520 9.67 -6.12 1.36
C GLN A 520 10.95 -6.71 2.00
N GLU A 521 11.28 -6.28 3.22
CA GLU A 521 12.42 -6.80 3.98
C GLU A 521 12.05 -7.91 4.98
N TYR A 522 10.79 -7.95 5.42
CA TYR A 522 10.25 -8.94 6.34
C TYR A 522 9.30 -9.86 5.59
N ARG A 523 9.88 -10.90 4.99
CA ARG A 523 9.21 -11.79 4.04
C ARG A 523 8.45 -12.88 4.77
N MET A 524 7.36 -12.51 5.42
CA MET A 524 6.45 -13.42 6.10
C MET A 524 5.03 -13.09 5.67
N TYR A 525 4.28 -14.09 5.21
CA TYR A 525 2.91 -13.90 4.75
C TYR A 525 1.94 -13.74 5.91
N ASN A 526 1.05 -12.76 5.80
CA ASN A 526 -0.02 -12.49 6.77
C ASN A 526 0.50 -12.42 8.21
N THR A 527 1.60 -11.70 8.44
CA THR A 527 2.07 -11.40 9.80
C THR A 527 0.93 -10.73 10.57
N TYR A 528 0.39 -11.45 11.54
CA TYR A 528 -0.97 -11.24 12.01
C TYR A 528 -1.08 -10.12 13.05
N ASP A 529 -0.05 -9.94 13.88
CA ASP A 529 0.02 -8.81 14.80
C ASP A 529 0.11 -7.47 14.04
N VAL A 530 0.69 -7.47 12.83
CA VAL A 530 0.75 -6.29 11.97
C VAL A 530 -0.51 -6.16 11.11
N HIS A 531 -1.06 -7.28 10.64
CA HIS A 531 -2.34 -7.34 9.92
C HIS A 531 -3.47 -6.68 10.71
N PHE A 532 -3.45 -6.77 12.05
CA PHE A 532 -4.35 -6.00 12.93
C PHE A 532 -4.50 -4.53 12.54
N TYR A 533 -3.41 -3.87 12.15
CA TYR A 533 -3.44 -2.47 11.68
C TYR A 533 -3.85 -2.36 10.21
N ALA A 534 -3.41 -3.29 9.37
CA ALA A 534 -3.58 -3.22 7.92
C ALA A 534 -4.99 -3.62 7.42
N SER A 535 -5.61 -4.54 8.14
CA SER A 535 -6.89 -5.22 7.86
C SER A 535 -8.07 -4.29 7.56
N PHE A 536 -8.06 -3.04 8.05
CA PHE A 536 -9.11 -2.05 7.74
C PHE A 536 -9.26 -1.81 6.23
N ALA A 537 -8.15 -1.73 5.49
CA ALA A 537 -8.20 -1.58 4.04
C ALA A 537 -8.84 -2.80 3.37
N LEU A 538 -8.51 -4.01 3.83
CA LEU A 538 -8.99 -5.25 3.24
C LEU A 538 -10.48 -5.47 3.54
N VAL A 539 -10.92 -5.34 4.80
CA VAL A 539 -12.33 -5.52 5.17
C VAL A 539 -13.25 -4.49 4.52
N MET A 540 -12.79 -3.25 4.35
CA MET A 540 -13.61 -2.17 3.79
C MET A 540 -13.74 -2.27 2.26
N LEU A 541 -12.72 -2.77 1.56
CA LEU A 541 -12.66 -2.71 0.10
C LEU A 541 -12.74 -4.09 -0.57
N TRP A 542 -12.18 -5.13 0.03
CA TRP A 542 -12.25 -6.52 -0.45
C TRP A 542 -12.60 -7.45 0.71
N PRO A 543 -13.78 -7.30 1.35
CA PRO A 543 -14.15 -8.03 2.56
C PRO A 543 -13.99 -9.54 2.42
N LYS A 544 -14.24 -10.11 1.23
CA LYS A 544 -14.13 -11.57 1.05
C LYS A 544 -12.68 -12.08 1.05
N LEU A 545 -11.69 -11.23 0.76
CA LEU A 545 -10.28 -11.54 0.97
C LEU A 545 -9.89 -11.50 2.45
N GLU A 546 -10.42 -10.54 3.20
CA GLU A 546 -10.26 -10.50 4.67
C GLU A 546 -10.82 -11.78 5.28
N LEU A 547 -12.05 -12.17 4.93
CA LEU A 547 -12.64 -13.39 5.48
C LEU A 547 -11.83 -14.64 5.08
N SER A 548 -11.36 -14.74 3.84
CA SER A 548 -10.50 -15.84 3.39
C SER A 548 -9.21 -15.95 4.24
N LEU A 549 -8.56 -14.82 4.52
CA LEU A 549 -7.40 -14.75 5.40
C LEU A 549 -7.75 -15.18 6.83
N GLN A 550 -8.85 -14.68 7.41
CA GLN A 550 -9.27 -15.05 8.76
C GLN A 550 -9.57 -16.55 8.89
N TYR A 551 -10.15 -17.16 7.86
CA TYR A 551 -10.35 -18.60 7.79
C TYR A 551 -9.03 -19.38 7.83
N ASP A 552 -8.02 -18.94 7.10
CA ASP A 552 -6.71 -19.57 7.14
C ASP A 552 -6.05 -19.46 8.52
N MET A 553 -6.18 -18.31 9.17
CA MET A 553 -5.69 -18.10 10.53
C MET A 553 -6.42 -18.99 11.54
N ALA A 554 -7.74 -19.11 11.41
CA ALA A 554 -8.57 -19.96 12.24
C ALA A 554 -8.18 -21.45 12.11
N LEU A 555 -7.96 -21.93 10.88
CA LEU A 555 -7.46 -23.28 10.63
C LEU A 555 -6.07 -23.51 11.24
N ALA A 556 -5.15 -22.56 11.06
CA ALA A 556 -3.80 -22.65 11.62
C ALA A 556 -3.78 -22.62 13.15
N THR A 557 -4.79 -22.01 13.77
CA THR A 557 -4.96 -21.94 15.23
C THR A 557 -5.15 -23.33 15.86
N PHE A 558 -5.94 -24.19 15.22
CA PHE A 558 -6.18 -25.56 15.70
C PHE A 558 -5.09 -26.56 15.34
N LYS A 559 -4.25 -26.25 14.35
CA LYS A 559 -3.08 -27.05 14.00
C LYS A 559 -1.96 -26.88 15.04
N GLU A 560 -1.17 -27.94 15.19
CA GLU A 560 0.05 -27.96 15.98
C GLU A 560 1.24 -28.39 15.12
N ASP A 561 2.40 -27.80 15.41
CA ASP A 561 3.70 -28.26 14.91
C ASP A 561 4.65 -28.33 16.11
N LEU A 562 4.84 -29.56 16.59
CA LEU A 562 5.66 -29.88 17.75
C LEU A 562 7.15 -30.00 17.41
N THR A 563 7.54 -29.73 16.16
CA THR A 563 8.94 -29.65 15.75
C THR A 563 9.65 -28.63 16.63
N ARG A 564 10.73 -29.05 17.28
CA ARG A 564 11.47 -28.20 18.22
C ARG A 564 12.46 -27.32 17.47
N ARG A 565 12.41 -26.02 17.77
CA ARG A 565 13.38 -25.03 17.24
C ARG A 565 13.90 -24.14 18.35
N ARG A 566 15.08 -23.56 18.12
CA ARG A 566 15.71 -22.62 19.05
C ARG A 566 15.36 -21.19 18.64
N TYR A 567 14.72 -20.47 19.54
CA TYR A 567 14.37 -19.06 19.35
C TYR A 567 15.58 -18.14 19.56
N LEU A 568 15.71 -17.11 18.74
CA LEU A 568 16.93 -16.30 18.67
C LEU A 568 17.10 -15.37 19.87
N MET A 569 16.03 -14.76 20.38
CA MET A 569 16.12 -13.83 21.50
C MET A 569 16.48 -14.55 22.81
N SER A 570 15.70 -15.56 23.20
CA SER A 570 15.88 -16.26 24.48
C SER A 570 16.90 -17.40 24.44
N GLY A 571 17.12 -18.02 23.27
CA GLY A 571 17.89 -19.26 23.15
C GLY A 571 17.15 -20.51 23.63
N VAL A 572 15.91 -20.37 24.09
CA VAL A 572 15.04 -21.49 24.52
C VAL A 572 14.63 -22.32 23.32
N VAL A 573 14.52 -23.63 23.53
CA VAL A 573 14.00 -24.57 22.55
C VAL A 573 12.53 -24.85 22.86
N ALA A 574 11.64 -24.56 21.92
CA ALA A 574 10.22 -24.83 22.06
C ALA A 574 9.61 -25.28 20.71
N PRO A 575 8.34 -25.75 20.71
CA PRO A 575 7.59 -26.04 19.49
C PRO A 575 7.52 -24.86 18.51
N VAL A 576 7.35 -25.14 17.22
CA VAL A 576 7.08 -24.12 16.18
C VAL A 576 5.70 -23.50 16.41
N LYS A 577 4.68 -24.34 16.66
CA LYS A 577 3.29 -23.92 16.79
C LYS A 577 2.56 -24.78 17.82
N ARG A 578 1.99 -24.15 18.84
CA ARG A 578 1.09 -24.81 19.80
C ARG A 578 -0.36 -24.67 19.35
N ARG A 579 -1.20 -25.64 19.75
CA ARG A 579 -2.65 -25.62 19.51
C ARG A 579 -3.33 -24.48 20.29
N ASN A 580 -4.45 -23.96 19.75
CA ASN A 580 -5.29 -22.90 20.35
C ASN A 580 -4.58 -21.55 20.51
N VAL A 581 -3.54 -21.30 19.71
CA VAL A 581 -2.85 -20.00 19.65
C VAL A 581 -2.77 -19.56 18.20
N ILE A 582 -3.02 -18.29 17.93
CA ILE A 582 -2.86 -17.71 16.60
C ILE A 582 -1.37 -17.76 16.20
N PRO A 583 -1.01 -18.27 15.01
CA PRO A 583 0.36 -18.13 14.53
C PRO A 583 0.71 -16.65 14.31
N HIS A 584 1.99 -16.31 14.47
CA HIS A 584 2.50 -14.99 14.14
C HIS A 584 2.33 -14.69 12.65
N ASP A 585 2.60 -15.66 11.79
CA ASP A 585 2.52 -15.53 10.33
C ASP A 585 2.15 -16.87 9.69
N ILE A 586 1.69 -16.82 8.45
CA ILE A 586 1.30 -17.99 7.66
C ILE A 586 2.48 -18.65 6.93
N GLY A 587 3.65 -18.03 6.91
CA GLY A 587 4.90 -18.66 6.47
C GLY A 587 5.80 -17.79 5.58
N ASP A 588 6.95 -18.34 5.24
CA ASP A 588 8.00 -17.72 4.41
C ASP A 588 7.76 -18.04 2.92
N PRO A 589 7.81 -17.06 1.99
CA PRO A 589 7.74 -17.31 0.55
C PRO A 589 8.85 -18.25 0.03
N ASP A 590 9.98 -18.36 0.73
CA ASP A 590 11.05 -19.29 0.38
C ASP A 590 10.83 -20.71 0.95
N ASP A 591 9.71 -20.92 1.64
CA ASP A 591 9.28 -22.22 2.16
C ASP A 591 7.94 -22.67 1.56
N GLU A 592 6.98 -23.12 2.37
CA GLU A 592 5.61 -23.43 1.94
C GLU A 592 4.61 -22.72 2.89
N PRO A 593 4.16 -21.49 2.56
CA PRO A 593 3.13 -20.80 3.31
C PRO A 593 1.86 -21.65 3.48
N TRP A 594 1.10 -21.41 4.54
CA TRP A 594 -0.06 -22.18 5.02
C TRP A 594 0.21 -23.61 5.50
N LEU A 595 1.21 -24.29 4.93
CA LEU A 595 1.69 -25.58 5.43
C LEU A 595 2.70 -25.41 6.58
N ARG A 596 3.62 -24.46 6.45
CA ARG A 596 4.71 -24.19 7.41
C ARG A 596 4.57 -22.78 7.96
N VAL A 597 3.62 -22.63 8.88
CA VAL A 597 3.33 -21.38 9.59
C VAL A 597 4.42 -21.00 10.59
N ASN A 598 4.39 -19.78 11.13
CA ASN A 598 5.37 -19.24 12.08
C ASN A 598 6.79 -19.24 11.52
N ALA A 599 7.02 -18.63 10.36
CA ALA A 599 8.37 -18.38 9.87
C ALA A 599 9.19 -17.53 10.87
N TYR A 600 8.53 -16.60 11.56
CA TYR A 600 9.14 -15.78 12.61
C TYR A 600 9.83 -16.62 13.69
N LEU A 601 11.12 -16.35 13.92
CA LEU A 601 12.00 -17.16 14.79
C LEU A 601 12.63 -16.37 15.95
N ILE A 602 12.38 -15.06 16.04
CA ILE A 602 13.07 -14.23 17.04
C ILE A 602 12.55 -14.57 18.45
N HIS A 603 11.24 -14.63 18.65
CA HIS A 603 10.57 -15.00 19.90
C HIS A 603 9.65 -16.22 19.73
N ASP A 604 9.43 -16.97 20.81
CA ASP A 604 8.31 -17.95 20.85
C ASP A 604 7.02 -17.15 21.00
N THR A 605 6.22 -17.13 19.95
CA THR A 605 4.98 -16.37 19.88
C THR A 605 3.79 -17.09 20.51
N ALA A 606 3.97 -18.35 20.94
CA ALA A 606 2.89 -19.15 21.52
C ALA A 606 2.35 -18.60 22.86
N ASP A 607 3.12 -17.72 23.51
CA ASP A 607 2.72 -17.06 24.75
C ASP A 607 2.69 -15.53 24.59
N TRP A 608 2.58 -15.00 23.37
CA TRP A 608 2.35 -13.57 23.15
C TRP A 608 0.96 -13.16 23.60
N LYS A 609 0.89 -12.04 24.33
CA LYS A 609 -0.30 -11.60 25.06
C LYS A 609 -1.32 -10.87 24.20
N ASP A 610 -1.01 -10.53 22.95
CA ASP A 610 -1.86 -9.71 22.09
C ASP A 610 -2.38 -10.45 20.85
N LEU A 611 -1.66 -11.43 20.30
CA LEU A 611 -2.05 -12.14 19.06
C LEU A 611 -3.45 -12.75 19.13
N ASN A 612 -3.73 -13.54 20.16
CA ASN A 612 -5.04 -14.17 20.36
C ASN A 612 -6.16 -13.14 20.51
N LEU A 613 -5.87 -12.03 21.20
CA LEU A 613 -6.82 -10.95 21.44
C LEU A 613 -7.15 -10.17 20.17
N LYS A 614 -6.11 -9.91 19.37
CA LYS A 614 -6.24 -9.28 18.05
C LYS A 614 -7.10 -10.10 17.11
N PHE A 615 -7.05 -11.43 17.19
CA PHE A 615 -7.93 -12.28 16.39
C PHE A 615 -9.39 -12.12 16.79
N VAL A 616 -9.71 -12.18 18.08
CA VAL A 616 -11.09 -12.01 18.58
C VAL A 616 -11.64 -10.64 18.19
N LEU A 617 -10.82 -9.58 18.33
CA LEU A 617 -11.19 -8.23 17.95
C LEU A 617 -11.44 -8.09 16.43
N GLN A 618 -10.54 -8.62 15.60
CA GLN A 618 -10.68 -8.59 14.14
C GLN A 618 -11.91 -9.36 13.67
N VAL A 619 -12.12 -10.58 14.16
CA VAL A 619 -13.31 -11.39 13.84
C VAL A 619 -14.60 -10.60 14.12
N TYR A 620 -14.70 -9.96 15.27
CA TYR A 620 -15.91 -9.22 15.60
C TYR A 620 -16.07 -7.95 14.76
N ARG A 621 -14.99 -7.22 14.48
CA ARG A 621 -15.02 -6.08 13.55
C ARG A 621 -15.48 -6.54 12.16
N ASP A 622 -14.93 -7.63 11.65
CA ASP A 622 -15.25 -8.13 10.31
C ASP A 622 -16.69 -8.56 10.22
N TYR A 623 -17.18 -9.28 11.23
CA TYR A 623 -18.60 -9.56 11.40
C TYR A 623 -19.43 -8.27 11.39
N TYR A 624 -19.05 -7.27 12.19
CA TYR A 624 -19.80 -6.03 12.34
C TYR A 624 -19.90 -5.25 11.02
N LEU A 625 -18.80 -5.15 10.28
CA LEU A 625 -18.73 -4.41 9.02
C LEU A 625 -19.37 -5.15 7.84
N THR A 626 -19.32 -6.48 7.83
CA THR A 626 -19.89 -7.30 6.74
C THR A 626 -21.32 -7.76 6.99
N GLY A 627 -21.77 -7.80 8.25
CA GLY A 627 -23.03 -8.40 8.66
C GLY A 627 -23.08 -9.93 8.54
N ASP A 628 -21.93 -10.58 8.30
CA ASP A 628 -21.86 -12.02 8.00
C ASP A 628 -22.04 -12.88 9.25
N GLN A 629 -23.29 -13.26 9.52
CA GLN A 629 -23.64 -14.13 10.66
C GLN A 629 -23.05 -15.55 10.52
N GLY A 630 -22.83 -16.03 9.29
CA GLY A 630 -22.24 -17.34 9.04
C GLY A 630 -20.78 -17.36 9.48
N PHE A 631 -20.03 -16.32 9.09
CA PHE A 631 -18.66 -16.10 9.52
C PHE A 631 -18.52 -16.05 11.05
N LEU A 632 -19.38 -15.27 11.73
CA LEU A 632 -19.33 -15.18 13.20
C LEU A 632 -19.52 -16.54 13.87
N LYS A 633 -20.48 -17.35 13.38
CA LYS A 633 -20.76 -18.69 13.93
C LYS A 633 -19.59 -19.65 13.73
N ASP A 634 -18.95 -19.60 12.56
CA ASP A 634 -17.78 -20.42 12.27
C ASP A 634 -16.58 -20.04 13.16
N MET A 635 -16.40 -18.75 13.42
CA MET A 635 -15.29 -18.21 14.21
C MET A 635 -15.50 -18.29 15.73
N TRP A 636 -16.74 -18.39 16.19
CA TRP A 636 -17.10 -18.50 17.60
C TRP A 636 -16.29 -19.55 18.38
N PRO A 637 -16.22 -20.84 17.97
CA PRO A 637 -15.45 -21.84 18.68
C PRO A 637 -13.94 -21.55 18.69
N VAL A 638 -13.42 -20.86 17.67
CA VAL A 638 -12.01 -20.45 17.60
C VAL A 638 -11.74 -19.36 18.63
N CYS A 639 -12.61 -18.34 18.67
CA CYS A 639 -12.53 -17.24 19.64
C CYS A 639 -12.60 -17.74 21.08
N LEU A 640 -13.49 -18.70 21.36
CA LEU A 640 -13.53 -19.38 22.66
C LEU A 640 -12.21 -20.05 23.00
N ALA A 641 -11.67 -20.88 22.10
CA ALA A 641 -10.47 -21.66 22.34
C ALA A 641 -9.25 -20.76 22.62
N VAL A 642 -9.08 -19.67 21.86
CA VAL A 642 -7.97 -18.74 22.08
C VAL A 642 -8.14 -17.95 23.37
N MET A 643 -9.36 -17.47 23.67
CA MET A 643 -9.61 -16.71 24.91
C MET A 643 -9.44 -17.58 26.16
N GLU A 644 -9.86 -18.84 26.13
CA GLU A 644 -9.59 -19.79 27.21
C GLU A 644 -8.09 -20.05 27.39
N SER A 645 -7.32 -20.08 26.32
CA SER A 645 -5.87 -20.24 26.40
C SER A 645 -5.17 -19.03 27.04
N GLU A 646 -5.70 -17.83 26.87
CA GLU A 646 -5.18 -16.58 27.43
C GLU A 646 -5.50 -16.41 28.93
N MET A 647 -6.57 -17.06 29.44
CA MET A 647 -6.95 -16.98 30.86
C MET A 647 -5.83 -17.41 31.82
N LYS A 648 -4.88 -18.22 31.36
CA LYS A 648 -3.71 -18.64 32.16
C LYS A 648 -2.77 -17.48 32.52
N PHE A 649 -2.90 -16.34 31.83
CA PHE A 649 -2.07 -15.16 32.04
C PHE A 649 -2.68 -14.13 33.00
N ASP A 650 -3.88 -14.36 33.52
CA ASP A 650 -4.43 -13.64 34.68
C ASP A 650 -4.04 -14.44 35.93
N LYS A 651 -2.85 -14.16 36.48
CA LYS A 651 -2.22 -15.02 37.49
C LYS A 651 -2.80 -14.79 38.89
N ASP A 652 -3.32 -13.60 39.16
CA ASP A 652 -3.92 -13.25 40.45
C ASP A 652 -5.46 -13.27 40.44
N GLN A 653 -6.08 -13.56 39.29
CA GLN A 653 -7.52 -13.69 39.07
C GLN A 653 -8.30 -12.39 39.26
N ASP A 654 -7.63 -11.24 39.14
CA ASP A 654 -8.26 -9.93 39.19
C ASP A 654 -8.96 -9.53 37.89
N GLY A 655 -8.94 -10.41 36.87
CA GLY A 655 -9.60 -10.20 35.59
C GLY A 655 -8.74 -9.52 34.54
N LEU A 656 -7.45 -9.29 34.80
CA LEU A 656 -6.51 -8.64 33.89
C LEU A 656 -5.27 -9.53 33.66
N ILE A 657 -4.84 -9.66 32.41
CA ILE A 657 -3.65 -10.46 32.09
C ILE A 657 -2.33 -9.73 32.38
N GLU A 658 -1.26 -10.49 32.64
CA GLU A 658 0.08 -9.95 32.85
C GLU A 658 1.11 -10.38 31.80
N ASN A 659 1.89 -9.40 31.32
CA ASN A 659 3.09 -9.64 30.53
C ASN A 659 4.21 -10.30 31.34
N GLY A 660 5.00 -11.14 30.69
CA GLY A 660 5.97 -12.04 31.34
C GLY A 660 7.28 -11.40 31.81
N GLY A 661 7.52 -10.09 31.59
CA GLY A 661 8.82 -9.47 31.85
C GLY A 661 9.84 -9.67 30.74
N TYR A 662 9.37 -10.05 29.55
CA TYR A 662 10.11 -10.06 28.30
C TYR A 662 9.19 -9.49 27.20
N ALA A 663 9.70 -9.26 26.00
CA ALA A 663 8.85 -8.78 24.90
C ALA A 663 8.00 -9.94 24.35
N ASP A 664 6.76 -10.03 24.83
CA ASP A 664 5.74 -11.03 24.50
C ASP A 664 4.50 -10.40 23.87
N GLN A 665 4.73 -9.44 22.97
CA GLN A 665 3.72 -8.67 22.26
C GLN A 665 4.31 -8.12 20.95
N THR A 666 3.48 -7.47 20.13
CA THR A 666 3.85 -6.77 18.88
C THR A 666 5.14 -5.94 18.98
N TYR A 667 5.35 -5.25 20.11
CA TYR A 667 6.59 -4.54 20.40
C TYR A 667 7.66 -5.52 20.90
N ASP A 668 8.13 -6.39 20.01
CA ASP A 668 9.03 -7.53 20.28
C ASP A 668 10.46 -7.14 20.72
N GLY A 669 10.78 -5.84 20.73
CA GLY A 669 11.99 -5.24 21.28
C GLY A 669 11.77 -4.44 22.56
N TRP A 670 10.51 -4.18 22.95
CA TRP A 670 10.15 -3.36 24.12
C TRP A 670 9.55 -4.24 25.23
N VAL A 671 10.28 -4.38 26.34
CA VAL A 671 9.92 -5.30 27.43
C VAL A 671 8.83 -4.72 28.31
N THR A 672 7.76 -5.50 28.49
CA THR A 672 6.63 -5.22 29.37
C THR A 672 6.57 -6.20 30.54
N THR A 673 6.24 -5.75 31.75
CA THR A 673 6.12 -6.59 32.94
C THR A 673 4.82 -6.33 33.70
N GLY A 674 4.10 -7.39 34.05
CA GLY A 674 2.84 -7.24 34.79
C GLY A 674 1.69 -6.78 33.87
N PRO A 675 0.57 -6.32 34.44
CA PRO A 675 -0.46 -5.62 33.68
C PRO A 675 0.11 -4.41 32.93
N SER A 676 -0.37 -4.20 31.70
CA SER A 676 0.09 -3.15 30.79
C SER A 676 -1.05 -2.47 30.06
N ALA A 677 -0.85 -1.22 29.65
CA ALA A 677 -1.90 -0.45 28.97
C ALA A 677 -2.28 -1.08 27.63
N TYR A 678 -1.28 -1.55 26.87
CA TYR A 678 -1.52 -2.13 25.55
C TYR A 678 -2.16 -3.52 25.62
N CYS A 679 -1.49 -4.53 26.21
CA CYS A 679 -2.05 -5.90 26.27
C CYS A 679 -3.27 -5.99 27.19
N GLY A 680 -3.25 -5.30 28.34
CA GLY A 680 -4.40 -5.22 29.23
C GLY A 680 -5.60 -4.55 28.57
N GLY A 681 -5.37 -3.49 27.79
CA GLY A 681 -6.41 -2.83 27.01
C GLY A 681 -7.00 -3.73 25.92
N LEU A 682 -6.14 -4.43 25.15
CA LEU A 682 -6.60 -5.42 24.17
C LEU A 682 -7.36 -6.57 24.82
N TRP A 683 -6.96 -7.00 26.02
CA TRP A 683 -7.63 -8.07 26.77
C TRP A 683 -9.05 -7.68 27.15
N LEU A 684 -9.22 -6.52 27.79
CA LEU A 684 -10.54 -6.05 28.18
C LEU A 684 -11.44 -5.79 26.97
N ALA A 685 -10.87 -5.30 25.87
CA ALA A 685 -11.58 -5.15 24.61
C ALA A 685 -12.06 -6.50 24.05
N ALA A 686 -11.18 -7.51 23.99
CA ALA A 686 -11.52 -8.85 23.52
C ALA A 686 -12.54 -9.54 24.45
N VAL A 687 -12.41 -9.39 25.77
CA VAL A 687 -13.40 -9.88 26.75
C VAL A 687 -14.77 -9.22 26.52
N ALA A 688 -14.82 -7.91 26.29
CA ALA A 688 -16.07 -7.22 26.01
C ALA A 688 -16.71 -7.67 24.69
N VAL A 689 -15.90 -7.92 23.66
CA VAL A 689 -16.35 -8.56 22.42
C VAL A 689 -16.91 -9.96 22.68
N MET A 690 -16.26 -10.78 23.51
CA MET A 690 -16.76 -12.12 23.86
C MET A 690 -18.11 -12.07 24.57
N VAL A 691 -18.38 -11.07 25.40
CA VAL A 691 -19.72 -10.85 25.99
C VAL A 691 -20.76 -10.64 24.89
N GLN A 692 -20.45 -9.82 23.89
CA GLN A 692 -21.37 -9.57 22.76
C GLN A 692 -21.54 -10.79 21.86
N MET A 693 -20.46 -11.49 21.54
CA MET A 693 -20.50 -12.74 20.77
C MET A 693 -21.34 -13.80 21.49
N ALA A 694 -21.20 -13.93 22.81
CA ALA A 694 -21.98 -14.89 23.59
C ALA A 694 -23.50 -14.59 23.51
N VAL A 695 -23.90 -13.32 23.53
CA VAL A 695 -25.30 -12.92 23.31
C VAL A 695 -25.77 -13.33 21.91
N LEU A 696 -24.98 -13.02 20.87
CA LEU A 696 -25.31 -13.33 19.48
C LEU A 696 -25.38 -14.86 19.22
N CYS A 697 -24.58 -15.64 19.93
CA CYS A 697 -24.55 -17.10 19.85
C CYS A 697 -25.49 -17.80 20.84
N GLY A 698 -26.18 -17.06 21.72
CA GLY A 698 -27.10 -17.63 22.72
C GLY A 698 -26.42 -18.44 23.84
N ALA A 699 -25.16 -18.12 24.18
CA ALA A 699 -24.34 -18.83 25.17
C ALA A 699 -24.31 -18.07 26.52
N GLN A 700 -25.38 -18.21 27.32
CA GLN A 700 -25.56 -17.44 28.57
C GLN A 700 -24.47 -17.69 29.61
N ASP A 701 -24.02 -18.94 29.78
CA ASP A 701 -22.96 -19.31 30.72
C ASP A 701 -21.63 -18.64 30.37
N VAL A 702 -21.32 -18.56 29.07
CA VAL A 702 -20.14 -17.87 28.56
C VAL A 702 -20.28 -16.36 28.73
N GLN A 703 -21.47 -15.81 28.47
CA GLN A 703 -21.75 -14.39 28.70
C GLN A 703 -21.51 -14.01 30.15
N ASP A 704 -22.02 -14.79 31.11
CA ASP A 704 -21.87 -14.54 32.54
C ASP A 704 -20.39 -14.62 32.97
N LYS A 705 -19.66 -15.64 32.46
CA LYS A 705 -18.23 -15.81 32.69
C LYS A 705 -17.43 -14.59 32.24
N PHE A 706 -17.57 -14.16 30.99
CA PHE A 706 -16.81 -13.02 30.47
C PHE A 706 -17.28 -11.69 31.05
N SER A 707 -18.57 -11.53 31.37
CA SER A 707 -19.07 -10.32 32.06
C SER A 707 -18.45 -10.18 33.46
N SER A 708 -18.30 -11.29 34.17
CA SER A 708 -17.64 -11.33 35.48
C SER A 708 -16.15 -10.97 35.39
N ILE A 709 -15.43 -11.52 34.40
CA ILE A 709 -14.03 -11.16 34.11
C ILE A 709 -13.91 -9.67 33.77
N LEU A 710 -14.78 -9.18 32.89
CA LEU A 710 -14.78 -7.79 32.43
C LEU A 710 -14.96 -6.80 33.60
N CYS A 711 -15.88 -7.12 34.52
CA CYS A 711 -16.12 -6.29 35.70
C CYS A 711 -14.87 -6.14 36.56
N ARG A 712 -14.23 -7.26 36.95
CA ARG A 712 -13.01 -7.22 37.77
C ARG A 712 -11.84 -6.58 37.02
N GLY A 713 -11.66 -6.94 35.76
CA GLY A 713 -10.56 -6.45 34.92
C GLY A 713 -10.61 -4.95 34.68
N ARG A 714 -11.80 -4.35 34.52
CA ARG A 714 -11.97 -2.89 34.45
C ARG A 714 -11.50 -2.20 35.73
N GLU A 715 -11.91 -2.72 36.90
CA GLU A 715 -11.48 -2.19 38.19
C GLU A 715 -9.96 -2.32 38.37
N ALA A 716 -9.38 -3.45 38.00
CA ALA A 716 -7.94 -3.70 38.04
C ALA A 716 -7.15 -2.76 37.13
N TYR A 717 -7.57 -2.61 35.87
CA TYR A 717 -6.92 -1.79 34.87
C TYR A 717 -6.85 -0.32 35.29
N GLU A 718 -7.97 0.23 35.77
CA GLU A 718 -8.01 1.58 36.31
C GLU A 718 -7.16 1.73 37.58
N ARG A 719 -7.26 0.80 38.53
CA ARG A 719 -6.50 0.84 39.78
C ARG A 719 -4.98 0.80 39.56
N LEU A 720 -4.51 -0.03 38.62
CA LEU A 720 -3.09 -0.35 38.45
C LEU A 720 -2.37 0.57 37.47
N LEU A 721 -3.07 1.05 36.42
CA LEU A 721 -2.42 1.73 35.30
C LEU A 721 -2.79 3.21 35.17
N TRP A 722 -3.98 3.63 35.60
CA TRP A 722 -4.38 5.03 35.50
C TRP A 722 -3.64 5.90 36.52
N ASN A 723 -2.84 6.85 36.03
CA ASN A 723 -2.04 7.73 36.90
C ASN A 723 -2.67 9.14 37.10
N GLY A 724 -3.90 9.34 36.65
CA GLY A 724 -4.61 10.63 36.68
C GLY A 724 -4.45 11.49 35.42
N ARG A 725 -3.59 11.10 34.47
CA ARG A 725 -3.39 11.82 33.21
C ARG A 725 -3.35 10.91 31.98
N TYR A 726 -2.75 9.74 32.11
CA TYR A 726 -2.64 8.71 31.07
C TYR A 726 -2.47 7.34 31.74
N TYR A 727 -2.49 6.27 30.96
CA TYR A 727 -2.19 4.93 31.45
C TYR A 727 -0.69 4.67 31.40
N ASN A 728 -0.10 4.26 32.53
CA ASN A 728 1.29 3.83 32.58
C ASN A 728 1.52 2.67 31.59
N TYR A 729 2.70 2.63 30.97
CA TYR A 729 3.09 1.58 30.03
C TYR A 729 2.87 0.18 30.61
N ASP A 730 3.36 -0.03 31.84
CA ASP A 730 3.09 -1.22 32.64
C ASP A 730 3.04 -0.88 34.15
N SER A 731 2.67 -1.87 34.95
CA SER A 731 2.53 -1.76 36.42
C SER A 731 3.83 -2.03 37.20
N SER A 732 4.95 -2.21 36.51
CA SER A 732 6.23 -2.52 37.14
C SER A 732 6.86 -1.30 37.82
N SER A 733 7.87 -1.52 38.64
CA SER A 733 8.67 -0.45 39.24
C SER A 733 9.81 0.04 38.33
N GLN A 734 9.88 -0.44 37.08
CA GLN A 734 10.97 -0.10 36.16
C GLN A 734 10.81 1.33 35.62
N PRO A 735 11.91 2.03 35.27
CA PRO A 735 11.84 3.41 34.79
C PRO A 735 10.90 3.62 33.58
N GLN A 736 10.83 2.66 32.67
CA GLN A 736 9.97 2.72 31.48
C GLN A 736 8.48 2.53 31.77
N SER A 737 8.08 2.06 32.96
CA SER A 737 6.66 1.93 33.37
C SER A 737 5.91 3.25 33.19
N ARG A 738 6.58 4.39 33.40
CA ARG A 738 5.97 5.72 33.28
C ARG A 738 5.93 6.27 31.86
N SER A 739 6.47 5.54 30.88
CA SER A 739 6.51 5.96 29.48
C SER A 739 5.09 6.13 28.93
N VAL A 740 4.84 7.22 28.22
CA VAL A 740 3.59 7.47 27.51
C VAL A 740 3.69 6.71 26.19
N MET A 741 3.01 5.57 26.12
CA MET A 741 2.92 4.78 24.91
C MET A 741 1.86 5.40 23.97
N SER A 742 2.22 5.62 22.70
CA SER A 742 1.31 6.16 21.68
C SER A 742 0.07 5.29 21.46
N ASP A 743 0.21 4.00 21.70
CA ASP A 743 -0.76 2.96 21.39
C ASP A 743 -1.48 2.43 22.65
N GLN A 744 -1.37 3.14 23.78
CA GLN A 744 -1.99 2.74 25.06
C GLN A 744 -3.52 2.62 25.02
N CYS A 745 -4.17 3.17 23.98
CA CYS A 745 -5.61 3.13 23.78
C CYS A 745 -6.03 2.16 22.65
N ALA A 746 -5.16 1.24 22.20
CA ALA A 746 -5.45 0.29 21.12
C ALA A 746 -6.72 -0.55 21.37
N GLY A 747 -6.97 -0.95 22.63
CA GLY A 747 -8.21 -1.65 23.00
C GLY A 747 -9.47 -0.81 22.72
N GLN A 748 -9.46 0.48 23.10
CA GLN A 748 -10.57 1.39 22.84
C GLN A 748 -10.73 1.66 21.35
N TRP A 749 -9.63 1.93 20.64
CA TRP A 749 -9.62 2.13 19.19
C TRP A 749 -10.39 1.03 18.45
N PHE A 750 -10.10 -0.22 18.81
CA PHE A 750 -10.69 -1.36 18.13
C PHE A 750 -12.13 -1.63 18.57
N LEU A 751 -12.48 -1.41 19.84
CA LEU A 751 -13.88 -1.46 20.29
C LEU A 751 -14.75 -0.47 19.49
N ARG A 752 -14.25 0.75 19.30
CA ARG A 752 -14.94 1.75 18.48
C ARG A 752 -15.10 1.30 17.02
N ALA A 753 -14.06 0.67 16.45
CA ALA A 753 -14.15 0.08 15.11
C ALA A 753 -15.21 -1.03 15.01
N CYS A 754 -15.43 -1.78 16.10
CA CYS A 754 -16.48 -2.79 16.27
C CYS A 754 -17.88 -2.22 16.53
N GLY A 755 -18.06 -0.89 16.57
CA GLY A 755 -19.34 -0.27 16.97
C GLY A 755 -19.64 -0.36 18.47
N LEU A 756 -18.63 -0.65 19.30
CA LEU A 756 -18.69 -0.77 20.75
C LEU A 756 -17.87 0.35 21.43
N GLY A 757 -17.68 0.25 22.75
CA GLY A 757 -16.78 1.13 23.52
C GLY A 757 -17.42 2.45 23.95
N GLU A 758 -18.75 2.56 23.91
CA GLU A 758 -19.53 3.67 24.47
C GLU A 758 -20.87 3.21 25.03
N GLY A 759 -21.52 4.07 25.81
CA GLY A 759 -22.84 3.80 26.40
C GLY A 759 -22.80 2.51 27.21
N ASP A 760 -23.75 1.61 26.96
CA ASP A 760 -23.87 0.32 27.66
C ASP A 760 -22.71 -0.64 27.35
N THR A 761 -21.89 -0.33 26.35
CA THR A 761 -20.71 -1.12 25.94
C THR A 761 -19.39 -0.44 26.31
N GLU A 762 -19.42 0.65 27.09
CA GLU A 762 -18.21 1.33 27.57
C GLU A 762 -17.35 0.36 28.39
N VAL A 763 -16.07 0.23 28.03
CA VAL A 763 -15.07 -0.59 28.74
C VAL A 763 -14.08 0.28 29.50
N PHE A 764 -13.57 1.31 28.85
CA PHE A 764 -12.64 2.29 29.41
C PHE A 764 -13.40 3.59 29.65
N PRO A 765 -13.28 4.25 30.83
CA PRO A 765 -13.96 5.51 31.07
C PRO A 765 -13.62 6.54 29.99
N THR A 766 -14.61 7.03 29.24
CA THR A 766 -14.41 7.94 28.10
C THR A 766 -13.57 9.17 28.48
N LEU A 767 -13.76 9.70 29.69
CA LEU A 767 -12.98 10.83 30.20
C LEU A 767 -11.48 10.51 30.33
N HIS A 768 -11.13 9.31 30.77
CA HIS A 768 -9.74 8.87 30.92
C HIS A 768 -9.10 8.63 29.55
N VAL A 769 -9.81 7.99 28.62
CA VAL A 769 -9.38 7.82 27.22
C VAL A 769 -9.07 9.18 26.58
N VAL A 770 -10.02 10.12 26.61
CA VAL A 770 -9.83 11.46 26.01
C VAL A 770 -8.65 12.20 26.65
N ARG A 771 -8.47 12.06 27.96
CA ARG A 771 -7.35 12.68 28.69
C ARG A 771 -6.00 12.04 28.34
N ALA A 772 -5.95 10.72 28.18
CA ALA A 772 -4.77 9.99 27.72
C ALA A 772 -4.40 10.40 26.28
N LEU A 773 -5.37 10.42 25.36
CA LEU A 773 -5.17 10.85 23.96
C LEU A 773 -4.64 12.29 23.86
N LYS A 774 -5.19 13.23 24.64
CA LYS A 774 -4.66 14.60 24.72
C LYS A 774 -3.22 14.65 25.23
N THR A 775 -2.87 13.78 26.17
CA THR A 775 -1.50 13.67 26.69
C THR A 775 -0.54 13.10 25.66
N ILE A 776 -0.96 12.08 24.91
CA ILE A 776 -0.19 11.52 23.78
C ILE A 776 0.01 12.60 22.71
N PHE A 777 -1.03 13.35 22.37
CA PHE A 777 -0.92 14.44 21.40
C PHE A 777 0.07 15.52 21.86
N GLU A 778 -0.01 15.94 23.12
CA GLU A 778 0.92 16.93 23.68
C GLU A 778 2.37 16.43 23.68
N LEU A 779 2.61 15.20 24.14
CA LEU A 779 3.95 14.69 24.40
C LEU A 779 4.54 13.93 23.21
N ASN A 780 3.87 12.89 22.73
CA ASN A 780 4.39 12.02 21.68
C ASN A 780 4.32 12.66 20.29
N VAL A 781 3.44 13.66 20.09
CA VAL A 781 3.28 14.37 18.81
C VAL A 781 3.86 15.77 18.88
N GLN A 782 3.25 16.71 19.60
CA GLN A 782 3.65 18.13 19.55
C GLN A 782 5.07 18.36 20.11
N ALA A 783 5.42 17.77 21.25
CA ALA A 783 6.75 17.90 21.81
C ALA A 783 7.83 17.10 21.05
N PHE A 784 7.42 16.10 20.25
CA PHE A 784 8.34 15.31 19.43
C PHE A 784 8.57 15.97 18.08
N ALA A 785 9.81 16.43 17.83
CA ALA A 785 10.20 17.07 16.57
C ALA A 785 9.24 18.20 16.13
N GLY A 786 8.65 18.94 17.08
CA GLY A 786 7.72 20.04 16.83
C GLY A 786 6.40 19.63 16.17
N GLY A 787 5.95 18.38 16.34
CA GLY A 787 4.71 17.88 15.72
C GLY A 787 4.83 17.58 14.22
N ALA A 788 6.05 17.58 13.66
CA ALA A 788 6.28 17.45 12.23
C ALA A 788 6.58 16.01 11.77
N MET A 789 6.49 15.01 12.66
CA MET A 789 6.93 13.63 12.40
C MET A 789 5.92 12.55 12.87
N GLY A 790 4.68 12.92 13.19
CA GLY A 790 3.72 11.98 13.78
C GLY A 790 3.99 11.70 15.26
N ALA A 791 3.68 10.49 15.73
CA ALA A 791 3.79 10.11 17.13
C ALA A 791 4.97 9.15 17.36
N VAL A 792 5.94 9.54 18.20
CA VAL A 792 6.95 8.60 18.71
C VAL A 792 6.28 7.57 19.63
N ASN A 793 6.72 6.31 19.58
CA ASN A 793 6.08 5.21 20.28
C ASN A 793 6.10 5.39 21.80
N GLY A 794 7.25 5.75 22.37
CA GLY A 794 7.42 5.99 23.80
C GLY A 794 7.93 7.39 24.08
N MET A 795 7.29 8.08 25.02
CA MET A 795 7.68 9.41 25.47
C MET A 795 7.73 9.46 27.00
N GLN A 796 8.85 9.87 27.57
CA GLN A 796 8.96 10.04 29.02
C GLN A 796 8.08 11.21 29.50
N PRO A 797 7.59 11.21 30.75
CA PRO A 797 6.65 12.22 31.24
C PRO A 797 7.15 13.67 31.18
N HIS A 798 8.48 13.87 31.13
CA HIS A 798 9.14 15.17 30.99
C HIS A 798 9.39 15.59 29.53
N GLY A 799 8.82 14.88 28.54
CA GLY A 799 8.89 15.27 27.12
C GLY A 799 10.19 14.90 26.41
N VAL A 800 10.82 13.79 26.80
CA VAL A 800 12.02 13.25 26.09
C VAL A 800 11.68 11.86 25.56
N PRO A 801 11.97 11.54 24.29
CA PRO A 801 11.69 10.22 23.72
C PRO A 801 12.27 9.09 24.58
N ASP A 802 11.49 8.03 24.75
CA ASP A 802 11.92 6.85 25.48
C ASP A 802 12.92 6.06 24.64
N ARG A 803 14.14 5.90 25.17
CA ARG A 803 15.26 5.19 24.52
C ARG A 803 15.57 3.84 25.17
N SER A 804 14.65 3.31 25.99
CA SER A 804 14.81 2.01 26.65
C SER A 804 14.84 0.84 25.66
N SER A 805 14.19 0.98 24.51
CA SER A 805 14.29 0.06 23.38
C SER A 805 14.47 0.82 22.07
N VAL A 806 14.82 0.10 21.00
CA VAL A 806 14.82 0.68 19.65
C VAL A 806 13.39 1.09 19.26
N GLN A 807 12.42 0.24 19.55
CA GLN A 807 11.02 0.47 19.17
C GLN A 807 10.35 1.61 19.93
N SER A 808 10.80 1.93 21.15
CA SER A 808 10.26 3.07 21.89
C SER A 808 10.70 4.43 21.32
N ASP A 809 11.87 4.51 20.65
CA ASP A 809 12.41 5.71 19.99
C ASP A 809 11.98 5.81 18.50
N GLU A 810 11.17 4.87 18.03
CA GLU A 810 10.64 4.82 16.67
C GLU A 810 9.29 5.53 16.56
N VAL A 811 9.01 6.04 15.36
CA VAL A 811 7.66 6.37 14.90
C VAL A 811 7.21 5.22 14.01
N TRP A 812 6.17 4.49 14.41
CA TRP A 812 5.56 3.45 13.58
C TRP A 812 4.40 4.04 12.78
N VAL A 813 4.53 4.07 11.45
CA VAL A 813 3.55 4.76 10.58
C VAL A 813 2.13 4.28 10.83
N GLY A 814 1.94 2.97 10.91
CA GLY A 814 0.60 2.44 11.13
C GLY A 814 0.05 2.64 12.56
N VAL A 815 0.92 2.78 13.56
CA VAL A 815 0.47 3.19 14.91
C VAL A 815 0.03 4.65 14.89
N VAL A 816 0.72 5.51 14.15
CA VAL A 816 0.32 6.91 13.98
C VAL A 816 -1.08 7.02 13.37
N TYR A 817 -1.37 6.26 12.30
CA TYR A 817 -2.70 6.27 11.69
C TYR A 817 -3.77 5.62 12.57
N GLY A 818 -3.46 4.52 13.29
CA GLY A 818 -4.37 3.92 14.28
C GLY A 818 -4.68 4.87 15.45
N LEU A 819 -3.68 5.56 15.97
CA LEU A 819 -3.83 6.61 16.98
C LEU A 819 -4.69 7.77 16.45
N ALA A 820 -4.44 8.22 15.22
CA ALA A 820 -5.24 9.27 14.60
C ALA A 820 -6.71 8.84 14.44
N ALA A 821 -6.96 7.59 14.06
CA ALA A 821 -8.31 7.01 14.00
C ALA A 821 -8.98 7.01 15.37
N THR A 822 -8.24 6.65 16.42
CA THR A 822 -8.72 6.68 17.83
C THR A 822 -9.10 8.10 18.25
N MET A 823 -8.26 9.09 17.93
CA MET A 823 -8.55 10.50 18.20
C MET A 823 -9.83 10.95 17.48
N ILE A 824 -10.02 10.56 16.22
CA ILE A 824 -11.25 10.90 15.46
C ILE A 824 -12.49 10.25 16.10
N GLN A 825 -12.41 8.97 16.49
CA GLN A 825 -13.51 8.25 17.15
C GLN A 825 -13.97 8.93 18.45
N GLU A 826 -13.02 9.52 19.20
CA GLU A 826 -13.29 10.24 20.45
C GLU A 826 -13.52 11.76 20.27
N GLY A 827 -13.72 12.22 19.02
CA GLY A 827 -14.05 13.61 18.72
C GLY A 827 -12.88 14.59 18.72
N LEU A 828 -11.64 14.11 18.86
CA LEU A 828 -10.39 14.86 18.73
C LEU A 828 -9.93 14.89 17.26
N THR A 829 -10.84 15.25 16.35
CA THR A 829 -10.63 15.13 14.90
C THR A 829 -9.44 15.96 14.43
N TRP A 830 -9.25 17.18 14.96
CA TRP A 830 -8.14 18.04 14.59
C TRP A 830 -6.80 17.46 15.04
N GLU A 831 -6.72 16.97 16.28
CA GLU A 831 -5.53 16.29 16.82
C GLU A 831 -5.20 15.04 16.02
N GLY A 832 -6.20 14.27 15.62
CA GLY A 832 -6.04 13.07 14.78
C GLY A 832 -5.43 13.41 13.42
N PHE A 833 -6.00 14.37 12.70
CA PHE A 833 -5.43 14.82 11.42
C PHE A 833 -4.03 15.41 11.59
N ARG A 834 -3.80 16.23 12.63
CA ARG A 834 -2.48 16.84 12.85
C ARG A 834 -1.39 15.79 13.13
N THR A 835 -1.76 14.74 13.85
CA THR A 835 -0.88 13.59 14.14
C THR A 835 -0.51 12.83 12.87
N ALA A 836 -1.50 12.48 12.05
CA ALA A 836 -1.26 11.77 10.79
C ALA A 836 -0.55 12.64 9.72
N GLU A 837 -0.84 13.94 9.66
CA GLU A 837 -0.22 14.88 8.73
C GLU A 837 1.30 14.92 8.88
N GLY A 838 1.80 15.03 10.12
CA GLY A 838 3.24 15.07 10.38
C GLY A 838 3.95 13.81 9.87
N CYS A 839 3.27 12.66 9.95
CA CYS A 839 3.79 11.41 9.40
C CYS A 839 3.76 11.40 7.86
N TYR A 840 2.64 11.78 7.24
CA TYR A 840 2.53 11.86 5.77
C TYR A 840 3.60 12.77 5.18
N ARG A 841 3.71 14.02 5.65
CA ARG A 841 4.68 15.00 5.11
C ARG A 841 6.11 14.53 5.31
N THR A 842 6.40 13.84 6.42
CA THR A 842 7.71 13.22 6.62
C THR A 842 7.97 12.15 5.56
N VAL A 843 7.11 11.13 5.46
CA VAL A 843 7.32 9.97 4.57
C VAL A 843 7.27 10.37 3.08
N TRP A 844 6.19 11.05 2.66
CA TRP A 844 5.86 11.27 1.26
C TRP A 844 6.54 12.51 0.66
N GLU A 845 6.72 13.59 1.42
CA GLU A 845 7.22 14.86 0.89
C GLU A 845 8.70 15.09 1.18
N ARG A 846 9.17 14.77 2.40
CA ARG A 846 10.55 15.07 2.83
C ARG A 846 11.53 13.92 2.59
N LEU A 847 11.12 12.70 2.91
CA LEU A 847 12.01 11.53 2.89
C LEU A 847 12.01 10.77 1.57
N GLY A 848 11.15 11.11 0.62
CA GLY A 848 11.04 10.40 -0.66
C GLY A 848 10.69 8.92 -0.52
N LEU A 849 9.87 8.58 0.49
CA LEU A 849 9.41 7.22 0.79
C LEU A 849 8.02 6.92 0.20
N ALA A 850 7.54 7.74 -0.73
CA ALA A 850 6.32 7.47 -1.50
C ALA A 850 6.38 6.08 -2.16
N PHE A 851 5.29 5.31 -2.07
CA PHE A 851 5.20 3.92 -2.58
C PHE A 851 6.23 2.94 -2.00
N GLN A 852 6.78 3.27 -0.81
CA GLN A 852 7.67 2.40 -0.04
C GLN A 852 7.59 2.73 1.46
N THR A 853 6.40 3.15 1.92
CA THR A 853 6.17 3.60 3.30
C THR A 853 6.75 2.58 4.28
N PRO A 854 7.66 3.00 5.18
CA PRO A 854 8.38 2.06 6.02
C PRO A 854 7.51 1.57 7.17
N GLU A 855 7.96 0.51 7.85
CA GLU A 855 7.45 0.15 9.17
C GLU A 855 7.63 1.32 10.14
N ALA A 856 8.87 1.82 10.20
CA ALA A 856 9.30 2.76 11.22
C ALA A 856 10.36 3.73 10.72
N TYR A 857 10.44 4.88 11.39
CA TYR A 857 11.57 5.81 11.27
C TYR A 857 11.85 6.53 12.58
N CYS A 858 13.08 7.02 12.75
CA CYS A 858 13.50 7.73 13.97
C CYS A 858 13.85 9.18 13.69
N GLN A 859 13.99 10.01 14.72
CA GLN A 859 14.56 11.35 14.57
C GLN A 859 16.02 11.31 14.05
N GLN A 860 16.75 10.22 14.32
CA GLN A 860 18.18 10.02 13.98
C GLN A 860 18.47 9.66 12.51
N ARG A 861 17.63 10.08 11.56
CA ARG A 861 17.81 9.83 10.10
C ARG A 861 17.99 8.35 9.72
N VAL A 862 17.34 7.45 10.46
CA VAL A 862 17.25 6.02 10.13
C VAL A 862 15.80 5.61 9.92
N PHE A 863 15.59 4.51 9.20
CA PHE A 863 14.31 3.85 8.98
C PHE A 863 14.44 2.34 9.15
N ARG A 864 13.31 1.64 9.30
CA ARG A 864 13.22 0.18 9.41
C ARG A 864 12.16 -0.35 8.45
N SER A 865 12.50 -1.44 7.75
CA SER A 865 11.70 -2.14 6.73
C SER A 865 10.95 -1.23 5.74
N LEU A 866 11.45 -1.09 4.52
CA LEU A 866 10.71 -0.40 3.45
C LEU A 866 9.50 -1.19 2.96
N ALA A 867 8.49 -0.45 2.48
CA ALA A 867 7.22 -0.95 1.97
C ALA A 867 6.61 -1.99 2.91
N TYR A 868 5.82 -1.52 3.86
CA TYR A 868 5.31 -2.29 4.98
C TYR A 868 3.78 -2.31 4.99
N MET A 869 3.15 -3.31 5.59
CA MET A 869 1.68 -3.45 5.57
C MET A 869 0.95 -2.51 6.55
N ARG A 870 1.56 -2.18 7.69
CA ARG A 870 0.94 -1.41 8.79
C ARG A 870 0.36 -0.04 8.36
N PRO A 871 0.98 0.75 7.45
CA PRO A 871 0.43 1.99 6.91
C PRO A 871 -0.99 1.90 6.32
N LEU A 872 -1.46 0.71 5.92
CA LEU A 872 -2.85 0.50 5.50
C LEU A 872 -3.88 0.87 6.59
N SER A 873 -3.46 0.99 7.84
CA SER A 873 -4.26 1.55 8.96
C SER A 873 -4.78 2.96 8.74
N ILE A 874 -4.33 3.71 7.74
CA ILE A 874 -4.99 4.95 7.35
C ILE A 874 -6.49 4.75 7.03
N TRP A 875 -6.88 3.55 6.60
CA TRP A 875 -8.28 3.18 6.40
C TRP A 875 -9.09 3.09 7.70
N ALA A 876 -8.43 2.92 8.85
CA ALA A 876 -9.10 3.06 10.14
C ALA A 876 -9.54 4.51 10.41
N MET A 877 -8.79 5.52 9.92
CA MET A 877 -9.24 6.91 9.98
C MET A 877 -10.48 7.12 9.10
N GLN A 878 -10.49 6.53 7.90
CA GLN A 878 -11.64 6.61 7.00
C GLN A 878 -12.89 5.96 7.63
N LEU A 879 -12.74 4.79 8.25
CA LEU A 879 -13.81 4.14 9.00
C LEU A 879 -14.33 5.03 10.15
N ALA A 880 -13.42 5.62 10.94
CA ALA A 880 -13.78 6.52 12.03
C ALA A 880 -14.59 7.74 11.56
N LEU A 881 -14.20 8.35 10.44
CA LEU A 881 -14.90 9.48 9.83
C LEU A 881 -16.31 9.07 9.35
N GLN A 882 -16.43 7.92 8.68
CA GLN A 882 -17.72 7.38 8.24
C GLN A 882 -18.64 7.11 9.42
N GLN A 883 -18.16 6.43 10.46
CA GLN A 883 -18.93 6.17 11.68
C GLN A 883 -19.39 7.46 12.36
N GLN A 884 -18.54 8.49 12.44
CA GLN A 884 -18.90 9.79 12.99
C GLN A 884 -19.99 10.48 12.16
N GLN A 885 -19.92 10.40 10.83
CA GLN A 885 -20.94 10.96 9.93
C GLN A 885 -22.29 10.23 10.08
N HIS A 886 -22.27 8.90 10.17
CA HIS A 886 -23.48 8.10 10.41
C HIS A 886 -24.16 8.47 11.73
N LYS A 887 -23.39 8.63 12.82
CA LYS A 887 -23.91 9.08 14.12
C LYS A 887 -24.53 10.49 14.06
N LYS A 888 -23.89 11.43 13.35
CA LYS A 888 -24.44 12.79 13.13
C LYS A 888 -25.77 12.73 12.36
N ASN A 889 -25.84 11.90 11.33
CA ASN A 889 -27.06 11.77 10.51
C ASN A 889 -28.21 11.08 11.26
N SER A 890 -27.94 10.07 12.10
CA SER A 890 -28.97 9.41 12.92
C SER A 890 -29.49 10.29 14.07
N SER A 891 -28.68 11.24 14.55
CA SER A 891 -29.07 12.17 15.63
C SER A 891 -29.92 13.37 15.17
N ARG A 892 -30.10 13.61 13.85
CA ARG A 892 -30.95 14.70 13.36
C ARG A 892 -32.43 14.36 13.59
N PRO A 893 -33.21 15.17 14.33
CA PRO A 893 -34.64 14.94 14.47
C PRO A 893 -35.31 15.00 13.09
N ALA A 894 -36.16 14.00 12.79
CA ALA A 894 -36.98 14.02 11.58
C ALA A 894 -37.77 15.33 11.55
N VAL A 895 -37.50 16.17 10.54
CA VAL A 895 -38.25 17.40 10.31
C VAL A 895 -39.69 16.97 10.03
N THR A 896 -40.56 17.14 11.03
CA THR A 896 -42.00 17.00 10.88
C THR A 896 -42.45 18.00 9.81
N GLN A 897 -42.86 17.49 8.65
CA GLN A 897 -43.55 18.28 7.65
C GLN A 897 -44.77 18.92 8.33
N GLY A 898 -44.71 20.24 8.52
CA GLY A 898 -45.78 21.02 9.08
C GLY A 898 -47.03 20.87 8.23
N THR A 899 -48.04 20.22 8.78
CA THR A 899 -49.42 20.34 8.32
C THR A 899 -49.82 21.81 8.44
N ALA A 900 -50.14 22.43 7.30
CA ALA A 900 -50.64 23.79 7.24
C ALA A 900 -51.90 23.95 8.12
N PRO A 901 -52.02 25.07 8.86
CA PRO A 901 -53.13 25.26 9.80
C PRO A 901 -54.45 25.50 9.07
N SER A 902 -55.45 24.69 9.38
CA SER A 902 -56.84 24.92 9.02
C SER A 902 -57.32 26.25 9.61
N GLN A 903 -57.84 27.12 8.75
CA GLN A 903 -58.44 28.39 9.16
C GLN A 903 -59.69 28.17 10.04
N PRO A 904 -59.94 29.04 11.03
CA PRO A 904 -61.00 28.86 12.01
C PRO A 904 -62.38 29.24 11.47
N GLU A 905 -63.35 28.33 11.62
CA GLU A 905 -64.77 28.60 11.41
C GLU A 905 -65.26 29.66 12.41
N CYS A 906 -65.68 30.79 11.85
CA CYS A 906 -66.23 31.91 12.58
C CYS A 906 -67.71 31.67 12.89
N GLY A 907 -68.01 31.35 14.16
CA GLY A 907 -69.05 32.00 14.96
C GLY A 907 -70.54 31.82 14.59
N PRO A 908 -71.39 31.34 15.53
CA PRO A 908 -72.83 31.24 15.32
C PRO A 908 -73.52 32.59 15.52
N LYS A 909 -74.26 33.08 14.52
CA LYS A 909 -75.18 34.21 14.69
C LYS A 909 -76.54 33.72 15.16
N ARG A 910 -76.81 34.02 16.43
CA ARG A 910 -78.12 34.03 17.08
C ARG A 910 -79.09 35.02 16.41
N SER A 911 -80.34 34.58 16.30
CA SER A 911 -81.60 35.33 16.43
C SER A 911 -81.74 36.68 15.71
N LEU A 912 -82.51 36.67 14.63
CA LEU A 912 -83.79 37.39 14.50
C LEU A 912 -84.67 36.67 13.48
#